data_AF-A0A445BG26-F1
#
_entry.id   AF-A0A445BG26-F1
#
_cell.length_a   1.000
_cell.length_b   1.000
_cell.length_c   1.000
_cell.angle_alpha   90.00
_cell.angle_beta   90.00
_cell.angle_gamma   90.00
#
_symmetry.space_group_name_H-M   'P 1'
#
loop_
_entity.id
_entity.type
_entity.pdbx_description
1 polymer ?
#
loop_
_entity_poly.entity_id
_entity_poly.type
_entity_poly.pdbx_seq_one_letter_code
_entity_poly.pdbx_strand_id
1 'polypeptide(L)'
;MTLFSFALLVTYKLSSTFSVIVDPTNLADGLHYYEVYGIDCKAPWRGPLFRIPVTITKPVAVTNRPPQVSFSKMLFQSGHVERKYIEVPHGASWVEGTMNTSSFDTTRRFFVDAVQICPLHRPLTWRSVMTFSSPAAKSFAFKVVGGQTLELVIAQFWSSGIGSQETTSVDLKVMFHGVKVNQEEIVLDGSEAPVRINAEALLASERLAPLAILNKIRIPYRPTDAKISALTTDRDKLPSGKQILALTLTYKIKLEDGAEVTPQIPVLNDRIYDTKFESQFYMISDSNKRVYSSGDAYPNSKKLPKGEYNLRLYVRHENLQILEKMKQLVLFIERNLEDKDVIRLPFFSQPDGPLIGNGSFKSSTLVPGMKEGFYLGPPPLDKIPKNAPQGSVLVGAISYGKLSFAGLGEQKNPEKLPVSHRVSYIVPPNKIEEEKGKSSSLASKKTVSERLEEEVRDAKMKVLGGLKQENDEELLEWKKLSDSLKSEYPKYTPLLAKILEGLVSRSNIKDKLQHHEEVIDAANAVIDSIETEELAKFLALKHDQDDDEAEKKKKETELTRDQLAEALYQKGLSLAELESLKEVDKTDERSKDDSTTRPNLFEENFNELKKWVDLKSKKYGILLVTNEKRKQRLGTALKVLTDIIQDDTEPAKKKFYELKLSLIEEMGWSHVATYERQWMLVRFPPSLPLF
;
A
#
# COMPACT_ATOMS: atom_id res chain seq x y z
N MET A 1 26.96 31.03 -44.90
CA MET A 1 25.61 31.61 -44.67
C MET A 1 25.49 32.88 -45.48
N THR A 2 24.66 32.87 -46.51
CA THR A 2 24.23 34.09 -47.19
C THR A 2 23.20 34.77 -46.28
N LEU A 3 23.51 35.95 -45.74
CA LEU A 3 22.57 36.73 -44.93
C LEU A 3 21.47 37.28 -45.84
N PHE A 4 20.30 36.63 -45.86
CA PHE A 4 19.11 37.22 -46.44
C PHE A 4 18.40 38.05 -45.37
N SER A 5 18.37 39.38 -45.57
CA SER A 5 17.54 40.28 -44.79
C SER A 5 16.13 40.25 -45.37
N PHE A 6 15.19 39.56 -44.70
CA PHE A 6 13.78 39.59 -45.08
C PHE A 6 13.09 40.73 -44.33
N ALA A 7 12.57 41.71 -45.06
CA ALA A 7 11.64 42.69 -44.50
C ALA A 7 10.29 42.00 -44.28
N LEU A 8 10.02 41.56 -43.05
CA LEU A 8 8.70 41.03 -42.68
C LEU A 8 7.75 42.23 -42.50
N LEU A 9 6.87 42.47 -43.47
CA LEU A 9 5.78 43.44 -43.35
C LEU A 9 4.70 42.84 -42.44
N VAL A 10 4.83 43.00 -41.12
CA VAL A 10 3.74 42.72 -40.18
C VAL A 10 2.66 43.79 -40.39
N THR A 11 1.76 43.54 -41.35
CA THR A 11 0.54 44.35 -41.51
C THR A 11 -0.38 44.10 -40.32
N TYR A 12 -1.32 45.02 -40.06
CA TYR A 12 -2.31 45.02 -38.97
C TYR A 12 -3.23 43.77 -38.84
N LYS A 13 -2.95 42.67 -39.55
CA LYS A 13 -3.63 41.37 -39.36
C LYS A 13 -3.04 40.64 -38.15
N LEU A 14 -3.93 40.18 -37.26
CA LEU A 14 -3.62 39.58 -35.94
C LEU A 14 -2.69 38.35 -35.96
N SER A 15 -2.43 37.74 -37.12
CA SER A 15 -1.47 36.64 -37.26
C SER A 15 -0.89 36.62 -38.68
N SER A 16 0.41 36.36 -38.79
CA SER A 16 1.14 36.17 -40.06
C SER A 16 2.10 35.00 -39.91
N THR A 17 2.20 34.18 -40.95
CA THR A 17 3.11 33.02 -41.01
C THR A 17 4.34 33.36 -41.85
N PHE A 18 5.51 32.91 -41.43
CA PHE A 18 6.75 32.96 -42.22
C PHE A 18 7.51 31.64 -42.07
N SER A 19 8.34 31.32 -43.06
CA SER A 19 9.09 30.06 -43.11
C SER A 19 10.55 30.29 -42.76
N VAL A 20 11.13 29.38 -41.97
CA VAL A 20 12.56 29.32 -41.66
C VAL A 20 13.09 28.00 -42.21
N ILE A 21 14.15 28.06 -43.03
CA ILE A 21 14.80 26.89 -43.62
C ILE A 21 16.11 26.64 -42.86
N VAL A 22 16.30 25.42 -42.39
CA VAL A 22 17.50 24.99 -41.66
C VAL A 22 18.20 23.92 -42.48
N ASP A 23 19.47 24.15 -42.83
CA ASP A 23 20.33 23.19 -43.53
C ASP A 23 21.46 22.70 -42.60
N PRO A 24 21.38 21.46 -42.06
CA PRO A 24 22.39 20.91 -41.15
C PRO A 24 23.55 20.18 -41.85
N THR A 25 23.59 20.15 -43.19
CA THR A 25 24.46 19.24 -43.96
C THR A 25 25.95 19.46 -43.66
N ASN A 26 26.36 20.73 -43.59
CA ASN A 26 27.77 21.14 -43.37
C ASN A 26 28.17 21.29 -41.89
N LEU A 27 27.26 21.01 -40.96
CA LEU A 27 27.59 21.08 -39.53
C LEU A 27 28.52 19.92 -39.15
N ALA A 28 29.44 20.13 -38.22
CA ALA A 28 30.19 19.04 -37.60
C ALA A 28 29.29 18.29 -36.60
N ASP A 29 29.70 17.10 -36.16
CA ASP A 29 29.00 16.40 -35.09
C ASP A 29 29.07 17.20 -33.79
N GLY A 30 27.96 17.33 -33.05
CA GLY A 30 27.86 18.14 -31.86
C GLY A 30 26.58 18.97 -31.75
N LEU A 31 26.59 19.92 -30.83
CA LEU A 31 25.52 20.88 -30.59
C LEU A 31 25.82 22.19 -31.32
N HIS A 32 24.83 22.70 -32.07
CA HIS A 32 24.90 23.98 -32.77
C HIS A 32 23.72 24.85 -32.39
N TYR A 33 23.97 26.14 -32.16
CA TYR A 33 22.96 27.11 -31.75
C TYR A 33 22.96 28.32 -32.67
N TYR A 34 21.77 28.68 -33.14
CA TYR A 34 21.51 29.85 -33.97
C TYR A 34 20.24 30.55 -33.51
N GLU A 35 20.05 31.81 -33.90
CA GLU A 35 18.85 32.58 -33.57
C GLU A 35 18.37 33.37 -34.79
N VAL A 36 17.05 33.47 -34.95
CA VAL A 36 16.41 34.42 -35.87
C VAL A 36 15.87 35.60 -35.05
N TYR A 37 16.25 36.83 -35.41
CA TYR A 37 15.85 38.04 -34.70
C TYR A 37 14.72 38.78 -35.41
N GLY A 38 13.68 39.13 -34.65
CA GLY A 38 12.67 40.09 -35.06
C GLY A 38 13.01 41.48 -34.53
N ILE A 39 13.32 42.44 -35.40
CA ILE A 39 13.75 43.79 -35.02
C ILE A 39 12.75 44.82 -35.58
N ASP A 40 12.48 45.87 -34.82
CA ASP A 40 11.75 47.04 -35.32
C ASP A 40 12.62 47.81 -36.31
N CYS A 41 12.22 47.84 -37.58
CA CYS A 41 12.97 48.53 -38.63
C CYS A 41 13.07 50.05 -38.41
N LYS A 42 12.13 50.66 -37.67
CA LYS A 42 12.15 52.10 -37.33
C LYS A 42 12.95 52.40 -36.06
N ALA A 43 13.19 51.41 -35.21
CA ALA A 43 13.96 51.57 -33.98
C ALA A 43 14.93 50.38 -33.72
N PRO A 44 15.90 50.09 -34.62
CA PRO A 44 16.79 48.94 -34.47
C PRO A 44 17.64 48.98 -33.19
N TRP A 45 17.89 50.18 -32.65
CA TRP A 45 18.64 50.42 -31.42
C TRP A 45 18.01 49.77 -30.17
N ARG A 46 16.74 49.34 -30.24
CA ARG A 46 16.06 48.60 -29.17
C ARG A 46 16.49 47.13 -29.09
N GLY A 47 17.21 46.63 -30.10
CA GLY A 47 17.54 45.23 -30.23
C GLY A 47 16.34 44.37 -30.67
N PRO A 48 16.45 43.04 -30.54
CA PRO A 48 15.40 42.12 -30.97
C PRO A 48 14.17 42.19 -30.06
N LEU A 49 13.00 42.41 -30.65
CA LEU A 49 11.69 42.33 -29.99
C LEU A 49 11.35 40.88 -29.61
N PHE A 50 11.76 39.93 -30.45
CA PHE A 50 11.67 38.50 -30.20
C PHE A 50 12.83 37.75 -30.85
N ARG A 51 13.09 36.54 -30.36
CA ARG A 51 14.11 35.63 -30.86
C ARG A 51 13.48 34.27 -31.12
N ILE A 52 13.87 33.62 -32.21
CA ILE A 52 13.52 32.22 -32.50
C ILE A 52 14.80 31.41 -32.36
N PRO A 53 14.98 30.67 -31.25
CA PRO A 53 16.15 29.82 -31.08
C PRO A 53 16.06 28.60 -32.00
N VAL A 54 17.16 28.30 -32.68
CA VAL A 54 17.34 27.12 -33.53
C VAL A 54 18.52 26.32 -32.98
N THR A 55 18.21 25.22 -32.30
CA THR A 55 19.21 24.30 -31.74
C THR A 55 19.25 23.02 -32.57
N ILE A 56 20.42 22.63 -33.04
CA ILE A 56 20.64 21.44 -33.85
C ILE A 56 21.64 20.53 -33.15
N THR A 57 21.24 19.31 -32.84
CA THR A 57 22.14 18.24 -32.38
C THR A 57 22.46 17.34 -33.56
N LYS A 58 23.72 17.36 -34.04
CA LYS A 58 24.19 16.45 -35.08
C LYS A 58 24.93 15.27 -34.42
N PRO A 59 24.32 14.07 -34.37
CA PRO A 59 24.92 12.94 -33.68
C PRO A 59 26.00 12.25 -34.50
N VAL A 60 26.95 11.63 -33.81
CA VAL A 60 27.92 10.71 -34.41
C VAL A 60 27.21 9.41 -34.78
N ALA A 61 27.33 9.01 -36.05
CA ALA A 61 26.80 7.74 -36.55
C ALA A 61 27.61 6.54 -36.04
N VAL A 62 26.93 5.44 -35.71
CA VAL A 62 27.57 4.20 -35.25
C VAL A 62 27.72 3.22 -36.40
N THR A 63 28.91 3.17 -37.00
CA THR A 63 29.18 2.36 -38.20
C THR A 63 29.89 1.03 -37.94
N ASN A 64 30.41 0.83 -36.73
CA ASN A 64 31.19 -0.37 -36.37
C ASN A 64 30.31 -1.62 -36.26
N ARG A 65 30.92 -2.80 -36.46
CA ARG A 65 30.31 -4.12 -36.22
C ARG A 65 31.26 -4.96 -35.35
N PRO A 66 30.93 -5.26 -34.07
CA PRO A 66 29.68 -4.92 -33.36
C PRO A 66 29.48 -3.40 -33.16
N PRO A 67 28.22 -2.95 -32.95
CA PRO A 67 27.89 -1.52 -32.87
C PRO A 67 28.49 -0.87 -31.62
N GLN A 68 29.60 -0.17 -31.83
CA GLN A 68 30.38 0.44 -30.78
C GLN A 68 30.92 1.80 -31.22
N VAL A 69 30.96 2.75 -30.29
CA VAL A 69 31.70 4.02 -30.43
C VAL A 69 32.75 4.11 -29.34
N SER A 70 33.90 4.69 -29.68
CA SER A 70 35.01 4.91 -28.75
C SER A 70 35.46 6.36 -28.82
N PHE A 71 35.58 6.99 -27.66
CA PHE A 71 36.12 8.33 -27.49
C PHE A 71 37.40 8.21 -26.67
N SER A 72 38.54 8.40 -27.33
CA SER A 72 39.85 8.22 -26.72
C SER A 72 40.49 9.54 -26.32
N LYS A 73 41.31 9.50 -25.27
CA LYS A 73 42.16 10.60 -24.81
C LYS A 73 41.38 11.91 -24.58
N MET A 74 40.19 11.81 -24.00
CA MET A 74 39.44 13.00 -23.56
C MET A 74 40.13 13.56 -22.31
N LEU A 75 40.53 14.82 -22.36
CA LEU A 75 41.26 15.48 -21.27
C LEU A 75 40.28 16.27 -20.41
N PHE A 76 40.30 16.01 -19.11
CA PHE A 76 39.45 16.69 -18.14
C PHE A 76 40.28 17.48 -17.12
N GLN A 77 39.76 18.66 -16.82
CA GLN A 77 40.14 19.49 -15.68
C GLN A 77 38.97 19.58 -14.71
N SER A 78 39.21 20.11 -13.51
CA SER A 78 38.17 20.42 -12.53
C SER A 78 37.02 21.21 -13.19
N GLY A 79 35.79 20.68 -13.10
CA GLY A 79 34.59 21.33 -13.64
C GLY A 79 34.39 21.17 -15.15
N HIS A 80 35.31 20.50 -15.86
CA HIS A 80 35.20 20.29 -17.30
C HIS A 80 34.03 19.34 -17.64
N VAL A 81 33.32 19.67 -18.72
CA VAL A 81 32.15 18.93 -19.19
C VAL A 81 32.31 18.61 -20.67
N GLU A 82 32.25 17.32 -21.00
CA GLU A 82 32.22 16.80 -22.36
C GLU A 82 30.82 16.26 -22.68
N ARG A 83 30.26 16.69 -23.81
CA ARG A 83 28.97 16.21 -24.31
C ARG A 83 29.18 15.46 -25.62
N LYS A 84 28.69 14.22 -25.71
CA LYS A 84 28.72 13.41 -26.93
C LYS A 84 27.29 13.14 -27.37
N TYR A 85 26.98 13.47 -28.62
CA TYR A 85 25.71 13.13 -29.24
C TYR A 85 25.92 11.92 -30.13
N ILE A 86 25.16 10.85 -29.91
CA ILE A 86 25.35 9.57 -30.59
C ILE A 86 24.02 9.14 -31.21
N GLU A 87 24.06 8.68 -32.46
CA GLU A 87 22.90 8.13 -33.13
C GLU A 87 22.69 6.70 -32.64
N VAL A 88 21.69 6.47 -31.80
CA VAL A 88 21.48 5.14 -31.24
C VAL A 88 21.01 4.21 -32.37
N PRO A 89 21.74 3.11 -32.67
CA PRO A 89 21.38 2.19 -33.74
C PRO A 89 19.95 1.67 -33.61
N HIS A 90 19.27 1.52 -34.75
CA HIS A 90 17.97 0.85 -34.77
C HIS A 90 18.09 -0.59 -34.22
N GLY A 91 17.22 -0.92 -33.27
CA GLY A 91 17.24 -2.22 -32.58
C GLY A 91 18.05 -2.23 -31.27
N ALA A 92 18.77 -1.16 -30.93
CA ALA A 92 19.38 -1.03 -29.60
C ALA A 92 18.29 -0.81 -28.53
N SER A 93 18.48 -1.43 -27.37
CA SER A 93 17.61 -1.32 -26.20
C SER A 93 18.39 -1.00 -24.91
N TRP A 94 19.68 -1.32 -24.84
CA TRP A 94 20.58 -0.83 -23.79
C TRP A 94 21.99 -0.55 -24.30
N VAL A 95 22.75 0.15 -23.48
CA VAL A 95 24.17 0.42 -23.66
C VAL A 95 24.95 -0.27 -22.55
N GLU A 96 26.13 -0.79 -22.90
CA GLU A 96 27.21 -1.08 -21.95
C GLU A 96 28.38 -0.13 -22.23
N GLY A 97 28.69 0.71 -21.24
CA GLY A 97 29.80 1.66 -21.30
C GLY A 97 30.95 1.21 -20.40
N THR A 98 32.18 1.39 -20.85
CA THR A 98 33.40 1.23 -20.05
C THR A 98 34.20 2.52 -20.11
N MET A 99 34.45 3.10 -18.95
CA MET A 99 35.25 4.31 -18.78
C MET A 99 36.57 3.95 -18.10
N ASN A 100 37.67 4.16 -18.82
CA ASN A 100 39.02 4.00 -18.32
C ASN A 100 39.60 5.38 -18.04
N THR A 101 40.16 5.57 -16.85
CA THR A 101 40.73 6.84 -16.44
C THR A 101 42.19 6.66 -16.04
N SER A 102 43.05 7.57 -16.49
CA SER A 102 44.49 7.55 -16.21
C SER A 102 45.05 8.97 -16.04
N SER A 103 46.34 9.04 -15.70
CA SER A 103 47.11 10.29 -15.67
C SER A 103 46.68 11.27 -14.57
N PHE A 104 46.39 10.76 -13.36
CA PHE A 104 46.16 11.58 -12.17
C PHE A 104 46.68 10.92 -10.89
N ASP A 105 47.07 11.71 -9.90
CA ASP A 105 47.67 11.31 -8.62
C ASP A 105 46.66 11.17 -7.46
N THR A 106 45.50 11.83 -7.57
CA THR A 106 44.51 11.97 -6.51
C THR A 106 43.13 11.57 -7.00
N THR A 107 42.29 11.03 -6.13
CA THR A 107 40.99 10.48 -6.54
C THR A 107 40.13 11.50 -7.31
N ARG A 108 39.57 11.07 -8.45
CA ARG A 108 38.72 11.88 -9.34
C ARG A 108 37.28 11.43 -9.26
N ARG A 109 36.33 12.37 -9.26
CA ARG A 109 34.89 12.06 -9.26
C ARG A 109 34.28 12.58 -10.55
N PHE A 110 33.60 11.70 -11.28
CA PHE A 110 32.91 11.99 -12.52
C PHE A 110 31.41 11.82 -12.38
N PHE A 111 30.67 12.68 -13.06
CA PHE A 111 29.25 12.53 -13.33
C PHE A 111 29.11 12.05 -14.77
N VAL A 112 28.41 10.93 -14.95
CA VAL A 112 28.01 10.43 -16.27
C VAL A 112 26.49 10.57 -16.35
N ASP A 113 26.01 11.37 -17.29
CA ASP A 113 24.59 11.67 -17.49
C ASP A 113 24.20 11.29 -18.92
N ALA A 114 23.13 10.53 -19.07
CA ALA A 114 22.62 10.07 -20.36
C ALA A 114 21.17 10.54 -20.52
N VAL A 115 20.86 11.19 -21.64
CA VAL A 115 19.53 11.74 -21.92
C VAL A 115 19.08 11.38 -23.35
N GLN A 116 17.85 10.90 -23.49
CA GLN A 116 17.15 10.82 -24.77
C GLN A 116 15.81 11.53 -24.68
N ILE A 117 15.50 12.37 -25.67
CA ILE A 117 14.19 13.00 -25.80
C ILE A 117 13.35 12.14 -26.74
N CYS A 118 12.28 11.56 -26.21
CA CYS A 118 11.33 10.77 -26.98
C CYS A 118 10.04 11.59 -27.22
N PRO A 119 9.43 11.55 -28.41
CA PRO A 119 8.21 12.31 -28.69
C PRO A 119 7.09 12.02 -27.69
N LEU A 120 6.47 13.06 -27.13
CA LEU A 120 5.34 12.98 -26.19
C LEU A 120 5.62 12.17 -24.91
N HIS A 121 6.88 11.98 -24.55
CA HIS A 121 7.29 11.31 -23.31
C HIS A 121 8.20 12.23 -22.49
N ARG A 122 8.30 11.95 -21.19
CA ARG A 122 9.35 12.55 -20.37
C ARG A 122 10.72 12.13 -20.93
N PRO A 123 11.74 13.00 -20.85
CA PRO A 123 13.09 12.62 -21.23
C PRO A 123 13.53 11.35 -20.50
N LEU A 124 14.05 10.38 -21.23
CA LEU A 124 14.66 9.19 -20.66
C LEU A 124 16.03 9.60 -20.13
N THR A 125 16.20 9.59 -18.82
CA THR A 125 17.43 10.03 -18.15
C THR A 125 18.07 8.92 -17.34
N TRP A 126 19.39 8.82 -17.39
CA TRP A 126 20.18 7.97 -16.50
C TRP A 126 21.39 8.75 -16.00
N ARG A 127 21.71 8.60 -14.71
CA ARG A 127 22.84 9.31 -14.08
C ARG A 127 23.63 8.38 -13.19
N SER A 128 24.96 8.50 -13.24
CA SER A 128 25.86 7.82 -12.33
C SER A 128 26.98 8.73 -11.85
N VAL A 129 27.36 8.56 -10.59
CA VAL A 129 28.50 9.24 -9.98
C VAL A 129 29.59 8.21 -9.74
N MET A 130 30.74 8.41 -10.38
CA MET A 130 31.83 7.46 -10.37
C MET A 130 33.11 8.07 -9.81
N THR A 131 33.65 7.44 -8.77
CA THR A 131 34.91 7.85 -8.14
C THR A 131 36.06 6.93 -8.59
N PHE A 132 37.13 7.48 -9.16
CA PHE A 132 38.26 6.73 -9.71
C PHE A 132 39.58 7.05 -8.99
N SER A 133 40.39 6.02 -8.77
CA SER A 133 41.79 6.08 -8.35
C SER A 133 42.66 5.61 -9.52
N SER A 134 43.61 6.42 -9.98
CA SER A 134 44.35 6.14 -11.23
C SER A 134 45.33 4.97 -11.09
N PRO A 135 45.50 4.11 -12.12
CA PRO A 135 44.58 3.90 -13.22
C PRO A 135 43.39 3.04 -12.78
N ALA A 136 42.19 3.34 -13.27
CA ALA A 136 41.00 2.54 -12.98
C ALA A 136 40.04 2.49 -14.16
N ALA A 137 39.33 1.37 -14.26
CA ALA A 137 38.28 1.10 -15.23
C ALA A 137 36.96 0.85 -14.49
N LYS A 138 35.87 1.44 -14.97
CA LYS A 138 34.52 1.14 -14.47
C LYS A 138 33.54 0.98 -15.62
N SER A 139 32.65 0.01 -15.47
CA SER A 139 31.57 -0.25 -16.42
C SER A 139 30.22 0.20 -15.88
N PHE A 140 29.32 0.56 -16.78
CA PHE A 140 27.95 0.92 -16.49
C PHE A 140 27.02 0.48 -17.61
N ALA A 141 25.73 0.38 -17.31
CA ALA A 141 24.72 0.08 -18.30
C ALA A 141 23.43 0.86 -18.04
N PHE A 142 22.71 1.21 -19.10
CA PHE A 142 21.44 1.92 -19.02
C PHE A 142 20.58 1.69 -20.28
N LYS A 143 19.27 1.89 -20.13
CA LYS A 143 18.27 1.78 -21.21
C LYS A 143 18.52 2.82 -22.30
N VAL A 144 18.34 2.43 -23.56
CA VAL A 144 18.25 3.37 -24.69
C VAL A 144 17.10 2.99 -25.62
N VAL A 145 16.66 3.95 -26.44
CA VAL A 145 15.69 3.77 -27.51
C VAL A 145 16.41 3.92 -28.85
N GLY A 146 16.39 2.87 -29.67
CA GLY A 146 16.98 2.87 -31.01
C GLY A 146 16.32 3.87 -31.96
N GLY A 147 17.11 4.46 -32.86
CA GLY A 147 16.67 5.47 -33.82
C GLY A 147 16.48 6.87 -33.21
N GLN A 148 16.86 7.08 -31.94
CA GLN A 148 16.85 8.38 -31.28
C GLN A 148 18.27 8.83 -30.97
N THR A 149 18.49 10.15 -30.87
CA THR A 149 19.78 10.70 -30.43
C THR A 149 19.96 10.50 -28.93
N LEU A 150 21.12 9.99 -28.53
CA LEU A 150 21.59 9.94 -27.14
C LEU A 150 22.54 11.11 -26.89
N GLU A 151 22.24 11.94 -25.90
CA GLU A 151 23.21 12.83 -25.28
C GLU A 151 23.88 12.09 -24.11
N LEU A 152 25.19 11.86 -24.22
CA LEU A 152 26.03 11.29 -23.18
C LEU A 152 27.01 12.35 -22.68
N VAL A 153 26.84 12.77 -21.45
CA VAL A 153 27.63 13.81 -20.79
C VAL A 153 28.56 13.18 -19.78
N ILE A 154 29.84 13.53 -19.84
CA ILE A 154 30.85 13.20 -18.84
C ILE A 154 31.34 14.52 -18.25
N ALA A 155 31.29 14.65 -16.93
CA ALA A 155 31.75 15.85 -16.24
C ALA A 155 32.64 15.48 -15.07
N GLN A 156 33.82 16.11 -14.96
CA GLN A 156 34.64 16.00 -13.77
C GLN A 156 34.10 16.95 -12.69
N PHE A 157 33.83 16.44 -11.50
CA PHE A 157 33.33 17.25 -10.40
C PHE A 157 34.37 18.30 -9.99
N TRP A 158 33.93 19.54 -9.80
CA TRP A 158 34.79 20.70 -9.59
C TRP A 158 35.73 20.55 -8.38
N SER A 159 35.30 19.95 -7.27
CA SER A 159 36.16 19.77 -6.09
C SER A 159 36.99 18.47 -6.11
N SER A 160 36.92 17.70 -7.19
CA SER A 160 37.72 16.47 -7.31
C SER A 160 39.16 16.76 -7.66
N GLY A 161 40.10 16.00 -7.07
CA GLY A 161 41.53 16.21 -7.29
C GLY A 161 42.11 17.45 -6.59
N ILE A 162 41.57 17.83 -5.42
CA ILE A 162 42.05 19.00 -4.68
C ILE A 162 43.56 18.88 -4.41
N GLY A 163 44.31 19.93 -4.73
CA GLY A 163 45.79 19.95 -4.59
C GLY A 163 46.56 19.36 -5.78
N SER A 164 45.88 18.87 -6.82
CA SER A 164 46.51 18.34 -8.04
C SER A 164 46.27 19.23 -9.25
N GLN A 165 47.30 19.42 -10.07
CA GLN A 165 47.23 20.11 -11.37
C GLN A 165 47.17 19.13 -12.54
N GLU A 166 47.13 17.83 -12.27
CA GLU A 166 47.17 16.80 -13.30
C GLU A 166 45.84 16.69 -14.03
N THR A 167 45.89 16.77 -15.36
CA THR A 167 44.75 16.57 -16.26
C THR A 167 44.41 15.09 -16.34
N THR A 168 43.16 14.74 -16.08
CA THR A 168 42.70 13.36 -16.18
C THR A 168 42.45 12.99 -17.64
N SER A 169 43.07 11.90 -18.08
CA SER A 169 42.79 11.31 -19.40
C SER A 169 41.70 10.24 -19.26
N VAL A 170 40.69 10.32 -20.11
CA VAL A 170 39.56 9.40 -20.13
C VAL A 170 39.44 8.76 -21.51
N ASP A 171 39.41 7.42 -21.52
CA ASP A 171 38.97 6.63 -22.67
C ASP A 171 37.59 6.05 -22.37
N LEU A 172 36.61 6.38 -23.21
CA LEU A 172 35.24 5.88 -23.11
C LEU A 172 34.94 4.94 -24.27
N LYS A 173 34.45 3.75 -23.95
CA LYS A 173 33.92 2.78 -24.90
C LYS A 173 32.43 2.60 -24.65
N VAL A 174 31.60 2.75 -25.68
CA VAL A 174 30.14 2.61 -25.62
C VAL A 174 29.72 1.52 -26.60
N MET A 175 29.12 0.45 -26.11
CA MET A 175 28.62 -0.67 -26.91
C MET A 175 27.10 -0.72 -26.84
N PHE A 176 26.46 -0.89 -27.99
CA PHE A 176 25.00 -0.95 -28.10
C PHE A 176 24.53 -2.40 -28.21
N HIS A 177 23.49 -2.71 -27.45
CA HIS A 177 22.93 -4.05 -27.37
C HIS A 177 21.41 -4.01 -27.52
N GLY A 178 20.82 -5.10 -28.00
CA GLY A 178 19.44 -5.07 -28.48
C GLY A 178 18.75 -6.43 -28.50
N VAL A 179 17.69 -6.57 -27.71
CA VAL A 179 16.71 -7.66 -27.87
C VAL A 179 15.36 -7.03 -28.14
N LYS A 180 14.92 -7.08 -29.40
CA LYS A 180 13.60 -6.63 -29.81
C LYS A 180 12.60 -7.74 -29.53
N VAL A 181 11.47 -7.37 -28.95
CA VAL A 181 10.33 -8.28 -28.73
C VAL A 181 9.08 -7.76 -29.45
N ASN A 182 8.12 -8.65 -29.69
CA ASN A 182 6.83 -8.30 -30.30
C ASN A 182 5.89 -7.51 -29.36
N GLN A 183 6.07 -7.61 -28.04
CA GLN A 183 5.23 -6.96 -27.03
C GLN A 183 6.08 -6.47 -25.86
N GLU A 184 5.97 -5.18 -25.52
CA GLU A 184 6.68 -4.55 -24.40
C GLU A 184 5.87 -4.51 -23.11
N GLU A 185 4.54 -4.64 -23.17
CA GLU A 185 3.69 -4.85 -22.00
C GLU A 185 2.97 -6.18 -22.17
N ILE A 186 3.17 -7.08 -21.20
CA ILE A 186 2.55 -8.40 -21.22
C ILE A 186 1.44 -8.45 -20.18
N VAL A 187 0.26 -8.83 -20.62
CA VAL A 187 -0.90 -9.09 -19.77
C VAL A 187 -1.22 -10.57 -19.89
N LEU A 188 -1.21 -11.27 -18.77
CA LEU A 188 -1.67 -12.63 -18.63
C LEU A 188 -3.08 -12.57 -18.04
N ASP A 189 -4.11 -12.85 -18.83
CA ASP A 189 -5.44 -13.04 -18.28
C ASP A 189 -5.49 -14.40 -17.55
N GLY A 190 -6.14 -14.45 -16.40
CA GLY A 190 -6.21 -15.66 -15.55
C GLY A 190 -6.81 -16.87 -16.24
N SER A 191 -7.55 -16.67 -17.34
CA SER A 191 -8.12 -17.69 -18.22
C SER A 191 -7.36 -17.92 -19.52
N GLU A 192 -6.36 -17.10 -19.87
CA GLU A 192 -5.67 -17.18 -21.15
C GLU A 192 -4.52 -18.19 -21.17
N ALA A 193 -4.25 -18.71 -22.36
CA ALA A 193 -3.11 -19.56 -22.64
C ALA A 193 -1.78 -18.79 -22.49
N PRO A 194 -0.63 -19.49 -22.40
CA PRO A 194 0.69 -18.86 -22.35
C PRO A 194 0.90 -17.84 -23.48
N VAL A 195 1.50 -16.70 -23.15
CA VAL A 195 1.72 -15.63 -24.12
C VAL A 195 2.99 -15.93 -24.92
N ARG A 196 2.88 -15.97 -26.25
CA ARG A 196 4.02 -16.14 -27.16
C ARG A 196 4.81 -14.84 -27.30
N ILE A 197 6.09 -14.90 -26.95
CA ILE A 197 7.07 -13.85 -27.14
C ILE A 197 7.98 -14.25 -28.29
N ASN A 198 8.12 -13.35 -29.28
CA ASN A 198 9.11 -13.49 -30.34
C ASN A 198 10.24 -12.49 -30.09
N ALA A 199 11.43 -12.99 -29.80
CA ALA A 199 12.62 -12.19 -29.59
C ALA A 199 13.53 -12.21 -30.83
N GLU A 200 14.17 -11.08 -31.10
CA GLU A 200 15.05 -10.89 -32.25
C GLU A 200 16.20 -9.95 -31.86
N ALA A 201 17.43 -10.31 -32.22
CA ALA A 201 18.57 -9.40 -32.15
C ALA A 201 18.78 -8.79 -33.55
N LEU A 202 18.84 -7.46 -33.64
CA LEU A 202 19.02 -6.76 -34.93
C LEU A 202 20.47 -6.33 -35.19
N LEU A 203 21.24 -6.17 -34.11
CA LEU A 203 22.53 -5.51 -34.13
C LEU A 203 23.71 -6.48 -34.25
N ALA A 204 23.75 -7.46 -33.35
CA ALA A 204 24.78 -8.46 -33.21
C ALA A 204 24.18 -9.69 -32.52
N SER A 205 24.93 -10.78 -32.44
CA SER A 205 24.49 -11.95 -31.70
C SER A 205 24.34 -11.61 -30.22
N GLU A 206 23.20 -11.95 -29.62
CA GLU A 206 22.88 -11.60 -28.24
C GLU A 206 22.44 -12.83 -27.45
N ARG A 207 22.77 -12.87 -26.16
CA ARG A 207 22.32 -13.94 -25.28
C ARG A 207 20.93 -13.62 -24.74
N LEU A 208 19.94 -14.42 -25.15
CA LEU A 208 18.58 -14.36 -24.64
C LEU A 208 18.49 -15.19 -23.35
N ALA A 209 18.13 -14.55 -22.24
CA ALA A 209 17.92 -15.18 -20.94
C ALA A 209 16.74 -14.50 -20.24
N PRO A 210 15.49 -14.89 -20.58
CA PRO A 210 14.31 -14.23 -20.07
C PRO A 210 14.13 -14.48 -18.57
N LEU A 211 13.71 -13.45 -17.86
CA LEU A 211 13.41 -13.47 -16.44
C LEU A 211 12.17 -12.63 -16.19
N ALA A 212 11.14 -13.21 -15.58
CA ALA A 212 9.90 -12.51 -15.25
C ALA A 212 9.48 -12.79 -13.80
N ILE A 213 9.09 -11.73 -13.10
CA ILE A 213 8.57 -11.82 -11.73
C ILE A 213 7.29 -11.01 -11.58
N LEU A 214 6.44 -11.42 -10.65
CA LEU A 214 5.35 -10.63 -10.08
C LEU A 214 5.68 -10.39 -8.60
N ASN A 215 5.91 -9.14 -8.23
CA ASN A 215 6.37 -8.72 -6.89
C ASN A 215 5.41 -7.75 -6.22
N LYS A 216 4.32 -7.36 -6.89
CA LYS A 216 3.33 -6.40 -6.40
C LYS A 216 1.93 -6.89 -6.70
N ILE A 217 0.97 -6.51 -5.85
CA ILE A 217 -0.45 -6.71 -6.10
C ILE A 217 -1.19 -5.37 -6.07
N ARG A 218 -2.01 -5.11 -7.08
CA ARG A 218 -2.90 -3.95 -7.17
C ARG A 218 -4.33 -4.39 -6.93
N ILE A 219 -4.93 -3.87 -5.87
CA ILE A 219 -6.33 -4.15 -5.53
C ILE A 219 -7.16 -2.92 -5.93
N PRO A 220 -8.17 -3.06 -6.81
CA PRO A 220 -9.02 -1.95 -7.20
C PRO A 220 -10.01 -1.59 -6.09
N TYR A 221 -10.19 -0.30 -5.84
CA TYR A 221 -11.19 0.24 -4.92
C TYR A 221 -12.06 1.27 -5.62
N ARG A 222 -13.38 1.13 -5.45
CA ARG A 222 -14.36 2.17 -5.79
C ARG A 222 -14.58 3.10 -4.60
N PRO A 223 -14.89 4.37 -4.85
CA PRO A 223 -15.22 5.29 -3.77
C PRO A 223 -16.53 4.86 -3.11
N THR A 224 -16.56 4.86 -1.78
CA THR A 224 -17.77 4.64 -0.98
C THR A 224 -18.57 5.91 -0.80
N ASP A 225 -17.94 7.07 -0.96
CA ASP A 225 -18.56 8.38 -0.91
C ASP A 225 -17.87 9.34 -1.89
N ALA A 226 -18.63 10.28 -2.47
CA ALA A 226 -18.16 11.24 -3.45
C ALA A 226 -18.89 12.59 -3.28
N LYS A 227 -18.20 13.57 -2.70
CA LYS A 227 -18.77 14.88 -2.37
C LYS A 227 -18.12 15.98 -3.18
N ILE A 228 -18.93 16.75 -3.92
CA ILE A 228 -18.49 17.99 -4.56
C ILE A 228 -18.89 19.17 -3.68
N SER A 229 -17.97 20.10 -3.45
CA SER A 229 -18.21 21.32 -2.70
C SER A 229 -17.54 22.52 -3.38
N ALA A 230 -18.21 23.67 -3.33
CA ALA A 230 -17.62 24.93 -3.74
C ALA A 230 -16.63 25.42 -2.68
N LEU A 231 -15.43 25.84 -3.10
CA LEU A 231 -14.38 26.34 -2.19
C LEU A 231 -14.59 27.81 -1.83
N THR A 232 -13.87 28.32 -0.84
CA THR A 232 -14.10 29.68 -0.35
C THR A 232 -13.78 30.72 -1.42
N THR A 233 -14.64 31.73 -1.57
CA THR A 233 -14.44 32.79 -2.57
C THR A 233 -13.30 33.75 -2.24
N ASP A 234 -12.89 33.80 -0.97
CA ASP A 234 -11.82 34.68 -0.49
C ASP A 234 -10.43 34.20 -0.94
N ARG A 235 -10.28 32.89 -1.18
CA ARG A 235 -9.01 32.25 -1.57
C ARG A 235 -9.08 31.58 -2.94
N ASP A 236 -10.15 30.82 -3.20
CA ASP A 236 -10.26 29.89 -4.32
C ASP A 236 -11.20 30.42 -5.41
N LYS A 237 -10.98 31.68 -5.82
CA LYS A 237 -11.71 32.35 -6.90
C LYS A 237 -10.72 32.86 -7.94
N LEU A 238 -10.95 32.50 -9.20
CA LEU A 238 -10.12 32.94 -10.31
C LEU A 238 -10.40 34.41 -10.63
N PRO A 239 -9.44 35.15 -11.24
CA PRO A 239 -9.64 36.55 -11.66
C PRO A 239 -10.83 36.76 -12.61
N SER A 240 -11.24 35.71 -13.34
CA SER A 240 -12.44 35.70 -14.19
C SER A 240 -13.76 35.74 -13.41
N GLY A 241 -13.71 35.59 -12.08
CA GLY A 241 -14.89 35.48 -11.22
C GLY A 241 -15.34 34.05 -10.97
N LYS A 242 -14.80 33.06 -11.70
CA LYS A 242 -15.15 31.64 -11.51
C LYS A 242 -14.64 31.12 -10.18
N GLN A 243 -15.52 30.44 -9.45
CA GLN A 243 -15.22 29.78 -8.18
C GLN A 243 -14.66 28.38 -8.44
N ILE A 244 -13.60 28.00 -7.72
CA ILE A 244 -13.02 26.68 -7.83
C ILE A 244 -13.87 25.69 -7.01
N LEU A 245 -14.11 24.51 -7.57
CA LEU A 245 -14.82 23.42 -6.92
C LEU A 245 -13.83 22.33 -6.52
N ALA A 246 -14.18 21.56 -5.50
CA ALA A 246 -13.44 20.38 -5.10
C ALA A 246 -14.34 19.15 -5.02
N LEU A 247 -13.84 18.04 -5.55
CA LEU A 247 -14.39 16.70 -5.38
C LEU A 247 -13.54 15.96 -4.34
N THR A 248 -14.19 15.51 -3.26
CA THR A 248 -13.58 14.61 -2.27
C THR A 248 -14.15 13.20 -2.46
N LEU A 249 -13.29 12.26 -2.81
CA LEU A 249 -13.62 10.83 -2.94
C LEU A 249 -13.09 10.08 -1.74
N THR A 250 -13.93 9.28 -1.07
CA THR A 250 -13.54 8.48 0.09
C THR A 250 -13.55 6.99 -0.27
N TYR A 251 -12.45 6.30 0.03
CA TYR A 251 -12.26 4.87 -0.22
C TYR A 251 -11.99 4.15 1.09
N LYS A 252 -12.70 3.05 1.35
CA LYS A 252 -12.45 2.19 2.52
C LYS A 252 -11.50 1.05 2.15
N ILE A 253 -10.39 0.95 2.86
CA ILE A 253 -9.32 -0.01 2.62
C ILE A 253 -9.23 -0.93 3.84
N LYS A 254 -9.26 -2.24 3.60
CA LYS A 254 -9.07 -3.25 4.65
C LYS A 254 -7.74 -3.98 4.44
N LEU A 255 -6.90 -3.97 5.46
CA LEU A 255 -5.64 -4.70 5.51
C LEU A 255 -5.81 -5.86 6.49
N GLU A 256 -5.79 -7.10 5.99
CA GLU A 256 -5.84 -8.30 6.84
C GLU A 256 -4.53 -8.57 7.57
N ASP A 257 -3.43 -8.13 6.97
CA ASP A 257 -2.08 -8.16 7.52
C ASP A 257 -1.42 -6.80 7.27
N GLY A 258 -0.43 -6.46 8.10
CA GLY A 258 0.36 -5.24 7.89
C GLY A 258 1.09 -5.29 6.55
N ALA A 259 1.03 -4.20 5.78
CA ALA A 259 1.58 -4.15 4.44
C ALA A 259 2.19 -2.78 4.11
N GLU A 260 3.16 -2.79 3.21
CA GLU A 260 3.63 -1.57 2.55
C GLU A 260 2.69 -1.24 1.38
N VAL A 261 2.01 -0.11 1.50
CA VAL A 261 0.92 0.30 0.61
C VAL A 261 1.27 1.56 -0.16
N THR A 262 0.94 1.57 -1.46
CA THR A 262 1.06 2.74 -2.34
C THR A 262 -0.26 2.99 -3.07
N PRO A 263 -0.94 4.14 -2.88
CA PRO A 263 -2.07 4.51 -3.70
C PRO A 263 -1.65 4.76 -5.14
N GLN A 264 -2.33 4.15 -6.08
CA GLN A 264 -2.09 4.33 -7.51
C GLN A 264 -3.37 4.86 -8.15
N ILE A 265 -3.29 6.08 -8.71
CA ILE A 265 -4.39 6.73 -9.42
C ILE A 265 -3.90 6.97 -10.86
N PRO A 266 -3.99 5.97 -11.75
CA PRO A 266 -3.34 6.02 -13.07
C PRO A 266 -3.75 7.22 -13.93
N VAL A 267 -4.97 7.73 -13.75
CA VAL A 267 -5.47 8.90 -14.47
C VAL A 267 -4.81 10.20 -13.99
N LEU A 268 -4.20 10.26 -12.81
CA LEU A 268 -3.70 11.49 -12.19
C LEU A 268 -2.18 11.45 -11.95
N ASN A 269 -1.67 10.30 -11.50
CA ASN A 269 -0.26 10.09 -11.20
C ASN A 269 0.68 10.47 -12.36
N ASP A 270 1.90 10.83 -12.01
CA ASP A 270 2.96 11.22 -12.93
C ASP A 270 2.62 12.45 -13.80
N ARG A 271 1.67 13.29 -13.38
CA ARG A 271 1.32 14.55 -14.07
C ARG A 271 1.09 15.66 -13.06
N ILE A 272 1.95 16.69 -13.10
CA ILE A 272 1.80 17.89 -12.26
C ILE A 272 1.30 19.06 -13.08
N TYR A 273 2.06 19.47 -14.10
CA TYR A 273 1.72 20.66 -14.91
C TYR A 273 0.95 20.31 -16.18
N ASP A 274 1.07 19.07 -16.67
CA ASP A 274 0.41 18.60 -17.89
C ASP A 274 -1.01 18.05 -17.61
N THR A 275 -1.43 18.05 -16.35
CA THR A 275 -2.81 17.71 -15.97
C THR A 275 -3.73 18.91 -16.13
N LYS A 276 -5.00 18.66 -16.44
CA LYS A 276 -6.05 19.69 -16.47
C LYS A 276 -6.64 19.96 -15.09
N PHE A 277 -6.28 19.15 -14.09
CA PHE A 277 -6.75 19.29 -12.72
C PHE A 277 -5.78 20.15 -11.89
N GLU A 278 -6.31 20.93 -10.96
CA GLU A 278 -5.53 21.84 -10.12
C GLU A 278 -4.99 21.15 -8.86
N SER A 279 -5.47 19.93 -8.55
CA SER A 279 -5.09 19.18 -7.35
C SER A 279 -5.44 17.69 -7.50
N GLN A 280 -4.65 16.84 -6.84
CA GLN A 280 -4.82 15.39 -6.76
C GLN A 280 -4.32 14.83 -5.41
N PHE A 281 -4.39 15.65 -4.36
CA PHE A 281 -3.88 15.28 -3.04
C PHE A 281 -4.69 14.13 -2.43
N TYR A 282 -4.02 13.20 -1.76
CA TYR A 282 -4.68 12.17 -0.97
C TYR A 282 -4.20 12.16 0.48
N MET A 283 -5.06 11.66 1.38
CA MET A 283 -4.74 11.36 2.77
C MET A 283 -5.25 9.98 3.14
N ILE A 284 -4.43 9.20 3.85
CA ILE A 284 -4.80 7.91 4.45
C ILE A 284 -4.90 8.08 5.96
N SER A 285 -6.06 7.75 6.53
CA SER A 285 -6.32 7.82 7.97
C SER A 285 -7.04 6.58 8.48
N ASP A 286 -6.92 6.27 9.77
CA ASP A 286 -7.67 5.18 10.42
C ASP A 286 -9.09 5.62 10.85
N SER A 287 -9.80 4.74 11.56
CA SER A 287 -11.11 5.00 12.17
C SER A 287 -11.09 6.07 13.27
N ASN A 288 -9.94 6.29 13.90
CA ASN A 288 -9.73 7.35 14.91
C ASN A 288 -9.36 8.69 14.28
N LYS A 289 -9.38 8.80 12.93
CA LYS A 289 -8.98 9.98 12.15
C LYS A 289 -7.48 10.29 12.25
N ARG A 290 -6.65 9.37 12.76
CA ARG A 290 -5.20 9.53 12.75
C ARG A 290 -4.70 9.40 11.32
N VAL A 291 -3.94 10.39 10.85
CA VAL A 291 -3.35 10.36 9.50
C VAL A 291 -2.03 9.58 9.52
N TYR A 292 -1.90 8.63 8.60
CA TYR A 292 -0.71 7.79 8.43
C TYR A 292 0.14 8.22 7.24
N SER A 293 -0.49 8.71 6.18
CA SER A 293 0.17 9.11 4.94
C SER A 293 -0.63 10.18 4.20
N SER A 294 0.08 11.00 3.44
CA SER A 294 -0.49 11.92 2.46
C SER A 294 0.45 12.00 1.25
N GLY A 295 -0.09 12.34 0.09
CA GLY A 295 0.70 12.45 -1.13
C GLY A 295 -0.08 13.08 -2.27
N ASP A 296 0.52 13.11 -3.45
CA ASP A 296 0.02 13.78 -4.65
C ASP A 296 0.46 13.02 -5.92
N ALA A 297 0.96 13.71 -6.97
CA ALA A 297 1.31 13.17 -8.28
C ALA A 297 2.25 11.96 -8.27
N TYR A 298 3.12 11.86 -7.25
CA TYR A 298 4.09 10.79 -7.07
C TYR A 298 3.85 10.12 -5.72
N PRO A 299 2.92 9.15 -5.63
CA PRO A 299 2.62 8.48 -4.38
C PRO A 299 3.82 7.70 -3.86
N ASN A 300 4.12 7.88 -2.57
CA ASN A 300 5.15 7.12 -1.87
C ASN A 300 4.54 5.93 -1.11
N SER A 301 5.28 4.84 -1.05
CA SER A 301 4.91 3.66 -0.27
C SER A 301 4.96 3.95 1.23
N LYS A 302 3.97 3.42 1.97
CA LYS A 302 3.90 3.54 3.43
C LYS A 302 3.52 2.21 4.07
N LYS A 303 4.30 1.79 5.08
CA LYS A 303 3.94 0.66 5.94
C LYS A 303 2.76 1.02 6.82
N LEU A 304 1.69 0.25 6.70
CA LEU A 304 0.48 0.35 7.49
C LEU A 304 0.29 -0.99 8.24
N PRO A 305 -0.02 -0.98 9.54
CA PRO A 305 -0.38 -2.19 10.26
C PRO A 305 -1.71 -2.76 9.75
N LYS A 306 -2.05 -3.97 10.19
CA LYS A 306 -3.37 -4.55 9.96
C LYS A 306 -4.46 -3.60 10.49
N GLY A 307 -5.61 -3.59 9.82
CA GLY A 307 -6.75 -2.76 10.20
C GLY A 307 -7.48 -2.12 9.03
N GLU A 308 -8.39 -1.20 9.37
CA GLU A 308 -9.23 -0.48 8.42
C GLU A 308 -8.82 0.98 8.30
N TYR A 309 -8.77 1.45 7.04
CA TYR A 309 -8.32 2.79 6.69
C TYR A 309 -9.28 3.45 5.72
N ASN A 310 -9.28 4.78 5.75
CA ASN A 310 -9.97 5.64 4.80
C ASN A 310 -8.92 6.39 4.00
N LEU A 311 -8.96 6.28 2.67
CA LEU A 311 -8.23 7.16 1.77
C LEU A 311 -9.20 8.22 1.26
N ARG A 312 -8.89 9.50 1.49
CA ARG A 312 -9.59 10.63 0.87
C ARG A 312 -8.74 11.20 -0.25
N LEU A 313 -9.25 11.19 -1.47
CA LEU A 313 -8.65 11.83 -2.64
C LEU A 313 -9.38 13.16 -2.91
N TYR A 314 -8.61 14.22 -3.09
CA TYR A 314 -9.09 15.59 -3.22
C TYR A 314 -8.68 16.16 -4.59
N VAL A 315 -9.67 16.40 -5.43
CA VAL A 315 -9.48 16.86 -6.82
C VAL A 315 -10.14 18.22 -7.00
N ARG A 316 -9.40 19.19 -7.55
CA ARG A 316 -9.88 20.56 -7.78
C ARG A 316 -10.01 20.88 -9.26
N HIS A 317 -11.10 21.58 -9.60
CA HIS A 317 -11.34 22.06 -10.96
C HIS A 317 -12.46 23.14 -10.98
N GLU A 318 -12.37 24.13 -11.86
CA GLU A 318 -13.45 25.14 -12.04
C GLU A 318 -14.74 24.58 -12.71
N ASN A 319 -14.60 23.57 -13.56
CA ASN A 319 -15.70 22.96 -14.30
C ASN A 319 -16.34 21.76 -13.56
N LEU A 320 -17.59 21.93 -13.13
CA LEU A 320 -18.40 20.90 -12.45
C LEU A 320 -18.55 19.60 -13.25
N GLN A 321 -18.76 19.68 -14.57
CA GLN A 321 -19.01 18.50 -15.40
C GLN A 321 -17.81 17.54 -15.45
N ILE A 322 -16.60 18.09 -15.33
CA ILE A 322 -15.37 17.29 -15.28
C ILE A 322 -15.28 16.57 -13.92
N LEU A 323 -15.61 17.24 -12.82
CA LEU A 323 -15.64 16.62 -11.49
C LEU A 323 -16.72 15.54 -11.38
N GLU A 324 -17.91 15.76 -11.97
CA GLU A 324 -18.99 14.76 -11.99
C GLU A 324 -18.56 13.45 -12.65
N LYS A 325 -17.80 13.51 -13.75
CA LYS A 325 -17.23 12.32 -14.42
C LYS A 325 -16.23 11.55 -13.56
N MET A 326 -15.64 12.20 -12.56
CA MET A 326 -14.62 11.61 -11.69
C MET A 326 -15.23 10.94 -10.44
N LYS A 327 -16.54 11.05 -10.19
CA LYS A 327 -17.20 10.44 -9.02
C LYS A 327 -17.02 8.92 -8.89
N GLN A 328 -16.81 8.24 -10.01
CA GLN A 328 -16.63 6.78 -10.06
C GLN A 328 -15.17 6.37 -10.27
N LEU A 329 -14.22 7.28 -10.07
CA LEU A 329 -12.80 7.01 -10.30
C LEU A 329 -12.35 5.82 -9.44
N VAL A 330 -11.96 4.74 -10.11
CA VAL A 330 -11.33 3.59 -9.46
C VAL A 330 -9.86 3.94 -9.20
N LEU A 331 -9.40 3.70 -7.99
CA LEU A 331 -7.97 3.71 -7.67
C LEU A 331 -7.51 2.30 -7.36
N PHE A 332 -6.20 2.10 -7.43
CA PHE A 332 -5.57 0.88 -6.96
C PHE A 332 -4.82 1.13 -5.66
N ILE A 333 -4.90 0.17 -4.75
CA ILE A 333 -4.00 0.08 -3.61
C ILE A 333 -2.96 -0.98 -3.99
N GLU A 334 -1.75 -0.52 -4.30
CA GLU A 334 -0.61 -1.37 -4.60
C GLU A 334 0.06 -1.82 -3.30
N ARG A 335 0.31 -3.13 -3.15
CA ARG A 335 1.04 -3.72 -2.04
C ARG A 335 2.27 -4.45 -2.58
N ASN A 336 3.42 -4.26 -1.93
CA ASN A 336 4.60 -5.05 -2.22
C ASN A 336 4.42 -6.46 -1.60
N LEU A 337 4.73 -7.50 -2.37
CA LEU A 337 4.82 -8.86 -1.85
C LEU A 337 6.13 -9.01 -1.06
N GLU A 338 6.12 -9.80 0.01
CA GLU A 338 7.36 -10.14 0.70
C GLU A 338 8.26 -10.98 -0.22
N ASP A 339 9.59 -10.96 -0.02
CA ASP A 339 10.55 -11.65 -0.89
C ASP A 339 10.25 -13.15 -1.05
N LYS A 340 9.67 -13.78 -0.03
CA LYS A 340 9.24 -15.19 -0.05
C LYS A 340 8.03 -15.45 -0.95
N ASP A 341 7.19 -14.43 -1.15
CA ASP A 341 5.92 -14.49 -1.90
C ASP A 341 6.08 -13.96 -3.34
N VAL A 342 7.26 -13.45 -3.72
CA VAL A 342 7.56 -13.03 -5.09
C VAL A 342 7.42 -14.21 -6.05
N ILE A 343 6.54 -14.07 -7.03
CA ILE A 343 6.19 -15.14 -7.97
C ILE A 343 7.10 -15.05 -9.18
N ARG A 344 7.87 -16.10 -9.44
CA ARG A 344 8.65 -16.24 -10.69
C ARG A 344 7.79 -16.91 -11.75
N LEU A 345 7.68 -16.28 -12.91
CA LEU A 345 6.90 -16.83 -14.03
C LEU A 345 7.74 -17.82 -14.85
N PRO A 346 7.16 -18.97 -15.23
CA PRO A 346 7.85 -19.98 -16.02
C PRO A 346 7.87 -19.62 -17.51
N PHE A 347 8.91 -20.08 -18.22
CA PHE A 347 9.04 -19.97 -19.67
C PHE A 347 9.09 -21.34 -20.32
N PHE A 348 8.52 -21.46 -21.53
CA PHE A 348 8.40 -22.71 -22.26
C PHE A 348 8.74 -22.54 -23.75
N SER A 349 9.28 -23.59 -24.37
CA SER A 349 9.58 -23.61 -25.81
C SER A 349 8.35 -23.96 -26.66
N GLN A 350 7.30 -24.51 -26.04
CA GLN A 350 6.07 -24.97 -26.69
C GLN A 350 4.83 -24.40 -25.99
N PRO A 351 3.72 -24.19 -26.71
CA PRO A 351 2.51 -23.58 -26.15
C PRO A 351 1.89 -24.43 -25.05
N ASP A 352 1.94 -25.77 -25.16
CA ASP A 352 1.35 -26.71 -24.20
C ASP A 352 2.25 -26.99 -22.98
N GLY A 353 3.44 -26.38 -22.94
CA GLY A 353 4.45 -26.59 -21.90
C GLY A 353 3.93 -26.47 -20.46
N PRO A 354 3.12 -25.45 -20.08
CA PRO A 354 2.60 -25.36 -18.72
C PRO A 354 1.56 -26.42 -18.36
N LEU A 355 0.90 -27.05 -19.33
CA LEU A 355 -0.03 -28.15 -19.07
C LEU A 355 0.69 -29.49 -18.94
N ILE A 356 1.68 -29.73 -19.80
CA ILE A 356 2.40 -31.01 -19.87
C ILE A 356 3.55 -31.06 -18.85
N GLY A 357 4.06 -29.92 -18.40
CA GLY A 357 5.16 -29.83 -17.44
C GLY A 357 6.54 -30.15 -18.03
N ASN A 358 6.67 -30.27 -19.35
CA ASN A 358 7.93 -30.45 -20.08
C ASN A 358 8.26 -29.23 -20.96
N GLY A 359 9.46 -29.17 -21.54
CA GLY A 359 9.81 -28.12 -22.51
C GLY A 359 10.11 -26.73 -21.91
N SER A 360 10.65 -26.65 -20.68
CA SER A 360 11.06 -25.38 -20.07
C SER A 360 12.11 -24.63 -20.90
N PHE A 361 11.92 -23.34 -21.13
CA PHE A 361 12.88 -22.47 -21.80
C PHE A 361 13.75 -21.74 -20.76
N LYS A 362 15.09 -21.76 -20.93
CA LYS A 362 16.04 -21.14 -19.99
C LYS A 362 16.81 -19.99 -20.63
N SER A 363 17.48 -20.27 -21.74
CA SER A 363 18.27 -19.29 -22.48
C SER A 363 18.64 -19.82 -23.85
N SER A 364 18.91 -18.92 -24.78
CA SER A 364 19.42 -19.21 -26.12
C SER A 364 20.38 -18.11 -26.58
N THR A 365 20.92 -18.25 -27.79
CA THR A 365 21.70 -17.21 -28.47
C THR A 365 20.93 -16.77 -29.70
N LEU A 366 20.52 -15.51 -29.73
CA LEU A 366 19.86 -14.90 -30.87
C LEU A 366 20.89 -14.59 -31.94
N VAL A 367 20.63 -15.06 -33.15
CA VAL A 367 21.40 -14.72 -34.35
C VAL A 367 20.79 -13.47 -34.99
N PRO A 368 21.61 -12.50 -35.47
CA PRO A 368 21.11 -11.28 -36.09
C PRO A 368 20.06 -11.55 -37.18
N GLY A 369 18.88 -10.92 -37.06
CA GLY A 369 17.77 -11.02 -38.01
C GLY A 369 16.94 -12.31 -37.94
N MET A 370 17.29 -13.25 -37.05
CA MET A 370 16.48 -14.45 -36.79
C MET A 370 15.56 -14.24 -35.59
N LYS A 371 14.29 -14.60 -35.76
CA LYS A 371 13.28 -14.55 -34.71
C LYS A 371 13.20 -15.88 -33.98
N GLU A 372 13.28 -15.84 -32.66
CA GLU A 372 13.08 -17.00 -31.81
C GLU A 372 11.80 -16.82 -30.98
N GLY A 373 10.92 -17.82 -31.03
CA GLY A 373 9.65 -17.81 -30.31
C GLY A 373 9.71 -18.69 -29.06
N PHE A 374 9.25 -18.16 -27.93
CA PHE A 374 9.04 -18.88 -26.68
C PHE A 374 7.77 -18.38 -25.99
N TYR A 375 7.35 -19.03 -24.92
CA TYR A 375 6.06 -18.79 -24.26
C TYR A 375 6.26 -18.45 -22.78
N LEU A 376 5.60 -17.38 -22.32
CA LEU A 376 5.50 -17.03 -20.90
C LEU A 376 4.24 -17.68 -20.32
N GLY A 377 4.41 -18.55 -19.32
CA GLY A 377 3.29 -19.21 -18.66
C GLY A 377 2.68 -18.38 -17.51
N PRO A 378 1.42 -18.67 -17.14
CA PRO A 378 0.78 -18.06 -15.99
C PRO A 378 1.48 -18.44 -14.67
N PRO A 379 1.26 -17.66 -13.59
CA PRO A 379 1.74 -18.03 -12.26
C PRO A 379 1.10 -19.33 -11.78
N PRO A 380 1.82 -20.18 -11.02
CA PRO A 380 1.23 -21.35 -10.37
C PRO A 380 0.09 -20.96 -9.43
N LEU A 381 -1.03 -21.69 -9.47
CA LEU A 381 -2.25 -21.36 -8.72
C LEU A 381 -2.04 -21.35 -7.19
N ASP A 382 -1.13 -22.19 -6.69
CA ASP A 382 -0.75 -22.29 -5.28
C ASP A 382 0.04 -21.06 -4.78
N LYS A 383 0.62 -20.27 -5.70
CA LYS A 383 1.41 -19.08 -5.38
C LYS A 383 0.64 -17.76 -5.50
N ILE A 384 -0.60 -17.80 -5.95
CA ILE A 384 -1.46 -16.61 -6.00
C ILE A 384 -1.82 -16.24 -4.56
N PRO A 385 -1.62 -14.98 -4.11
CA PRO A 385 -1.97 -14.57 -2.76
C PRO A 385 -3.46 -14.81 -2.47
N LYS A 386 -3.78 -15.41 -1.31
CA LYS A 386 -5.17 -15.67 -0.89
C LYS A 386 -6.02 -14.39 -0.81
N ASN A 387 -5.37 -13.26 -0.54
CA ASN A 387 -6.01 -11.96 -0.34
C ASN A 387 -6.11 -11.14 -1.64
N ALA A 388 -6.16 -11.83 -2.78
CA ALA A 388 -6.29 -11.25 -4.11
C ALA A 388 -7.73 -11.43 -4.62
N PRO A 389 -8.65 -10.46 -4.40
CA PRO A 389 -10.00 -10.57 -4.94
C PRO A 389 -10.00 -10.54 -6.48
N GLN A 390 -11.12 -10.97 -7.07
CA GLN A 390 -11.33 -10.88 -8.52
C GLN A 390 -11.08 -9.44 -9.02
N GLY A 391 -10.36 -9.33 -10.15
CA GLY A 391 -10.00 -8.03 -10.73
C GLY A 391 -8.79 -7.38 -10.06
N SER A 392 -8.19 -8.00 -9.03
CA SER A 392 -6.82 -7.68 -8.63
C SER A 392 -5.84 -7.97 -9.77
N VAL A 393 -4.78 -7.18 -9.81
CA VAL A 393 -3.73 -7.31 -10.82
C VAL A 393 -2.40 -7.52 -10.12
N LEU A 394 -1.79 -8.68 -10.30
CA LEU A 394 -0.40 -8.90 -9.93
C LEU A 394 0.47 -8.19 -10.96
N VAL A 395 1.47 -7.44 -10.51
CA VAL A 395 2.35 -6.63 -11.36
C VAL A 395 3.80 -6.96 -11.02
N GLY A 396 4.64 -6.96 -12.03
CA GLY A 396 6.08 -6.93 -11.87
C GLY A 396 6.75 -6.63 -13.20
N ALA A 397 7.90 -7.24 -13.43
CA ALA A 397 8.73 -6.93 -14.58
C ALA A 397 9.26 -8.19 -15.28
N ILE A 398 9.53 -8.04 -16.58
CA ILE A 398 10.21 -9.02 -17.43
C ILE A 398 11.42 -8.38 -18.11
N SER A 399 12.53 -9.12 -18.19
CA SER A 399 13.77 -8.72 -18.87
C SER A 399 14.27 -9.88 -19.74
N TYR A 400 14.95 -9.57 -20.84
CA TYR A 400 15.40 -10.59 -21.81
C TYR A 400 16.93 -10.69 -21.95
N GLY A 401 17.63 -9.58 -21.76
CA GLY A 401 19.08 -9.49 -21.96
C GLY A 401 19.88 -9.81 -20.68
N LYS A 402 21.14 -10.18 -20.87
CA LYS A 402 22.11 -10.40 -19.79
C LYS A 402 23.29 -9.45 -19.93
N LEU A 403 23.62 -8.75 -18.86
CA LEU A 403 24.81 -7.89 -18.80
C LEU A 403 26.11 -8.70 -18.84
N SER A 404 27.12 -8.20 -19.55
CA SER A 404 28.41 -8.89 -19.69
C SER A 404 29.21 -8.93 -18.38
N PHE A 405 29.07 -7.91 -17.53
CA PHE A 405 29.86 -7.73 -16.30
C PHE A 405 29.07 -7.97 -14.99
N ALA A 406 27.76 -8.21 -15.04
CA ALA A 406 26.95 -8.34 -13.83
C ALA A 406 27.17 -9.68 -13.11
N GLY A 407 27.31 -9.64 -11.77
CA GLY A 407 27.41 -10.82 -10.92
C GLY A 407 26.11 -11.63 -10.83
N LEU A 408 26.19 -12.88 -10.34
CA LEU A 408 25.06 -13.81 -10.21
C LEU A 408 23.88 -13.27 -9.36
N GLY A 409 24.11 -12.30 -8.46
CA GLY A 409 23.10 -11.75 -7.55
C GLY A 409 22.17 -10.69 -8.15
N GLU A 410 22.68 -9.85 -9.06
CA GLU A 410 21.90 -8.81 -9.76
C GLU A 410 20.94 -9.41 -10.81
N GLN A 411 21.23 -10.64 -11.26
CA GLN A 411 20.48 -11.37 -12.27
C GLN A 411 19.18 -12.04 -11.74
N LYS A 412 18.76 -11.72 -10.50
CA LYS A 412 17.54 -12.30 -9.89
C LYS A 412 16.31 -11.39 -9.94
N ASN A 413 16.48 -10.09 -10.17
CA ASN A 413 15.38 -9.14 -10.30
C ASN A 413 15.46 -8.44 -11.67
N PRO A 414 14.47 -8.61 -12.55
CA PRO A 414 14.44 -7.97 -13.87
C PRO A 414 14.46 -6.43 -13.79
N GLU A 415 13.93 -5.82 -12.73
CA GLU A 415 13.93 -4.36 -12.55
C GLU A 415 15.34 -3.77 -12.35
N LYS A 416 16.33 -4.59 -11.98
CA LYS A 416 17.73 -4.17 -11.82
C LYS A 416 18.52 -4.22 -13.13
N LEU A 417 17.96 -4.84 -14.17
CA LEU A 417 18.55 -4.90 -15.49
C LEU A 417 18.21 -3.62 -16.26
N PRO A 418 19.08 -3.16 -17.19
CA PRO A 418 18.89 -1.88 -17.87
C PRO A 418 17.59 -1.83 -18.67
N VAL A 419 17.12 -2.98 -19.20
CA VAL A 419 15.83 -3.08 -19.90
C VAL A 419 14.94 -4.04 -19.15
N SER A 420 13.83 -3.48 -18.66
CA SER A 420 12.70 -4.24 -18.18
C SER A 420 11.41 -3.68 -18.75
N HIS A 421 10.43 -4.57 -18.81
CA HIS A 421 9.12 -4.40 -19.41
C HIS A 421 8.07 -4.79 -18.38
N ARG A 422 6.88 -4.21 -18.43
CA ARG A 422 5.83 -4.51 -17.45
C ARG A 422 5.19 -5.86 -17.78
N VAL A 423 5.10 -6.73 -16.78
CA VAL A 423 4.26 -7.93 -16.84
C VAL A 423 3.17 -7.81 -15.78
N SER A 424 1.96 -8.22 -16.16
CA SER A 424 0.81 -8.22 -15.26
C SER A 424 -0.01 -9.49 -15.43
N TYR A 425 -0.61 -9.94 -14.33
CA TYR A 425 -1.53 -11.06 -14.30
C TYR A 425 -2.84 -10.63 -13.65
N ILE A 426 -3.94 -10.82 -14.37
CA ILE A 426 -5.29 -10.49 -13.89
C ILE A 426 -5.83 -11.69 -13.14
N VAL A 427 -6.20 -11.48 -11.86
CA VAL A 427 -6.70 -12.56 -11.01
C VAL A 427 -8.11 -12.94 -11.47
N PRO A 428 -8.34 -14.22 -11.85
CA PRO A 428 -9.64 -14.68 -12.32
C PRO A 428 -10.66 -14.73 -11.17
N PRO A 429 -11.97 -14.90 -11.47
CA PRO A 429 -12.97 -15.13 -10.44
C PRO A 429 -12.59 -16.34 -9.58
N ASN A 430 -12.78 -16.23 -8.27
CA ASN A 430 -12.64 -17.37 -7.37
C ASN A 430 -13.64 -18.46 -7.78
N LYS A 431 -13.25 -19.73 -7.64
CA LYS A 431 -14.24 -20.82 -7.70
C LYS A 431 -15.31 -20.51 -6.66
N ILE A 432 -16.57 -20.54 -7.08
CA ILE A 432 -17.68 -20.56 -6.14
C ILE A 432 -17.42 -21.80 -5.29
N GLU A 433 -17.08 -21.63 -4.02
CA GLU A 433 -17.25 -22.73 -3.08
C GLU A 433 -18.72 -23.08 -3.22
N GLU A 434 -19.01 -24.25 -3.83
CA GLU A 434 -20.29 -24.88 -3.60
C GLU A 434 -20.43 -24.82 -2.10
N GLU A 435 -21.37 -24.00 -1.60
CA GLU A 435 -21.82 -24.12 -0.23
C GLU A 435 -22.03 -25.61 -0.12
N LYS A 436 -21.14 -26.31 0.61
CA LYS A 436 -21.42 -27.67 1.06
C LYS A 436 -22.81 -27.48 1.60
N GLY A 437 -23.78 -28.01 0.85
CA GLY A 437 -25.17 -27.68 1.09
C GLY A 437 -25.34 -27.84 2.59
N LYS A 438 -26.06 -26.93 3.23
CA LYS A 438 -26.68 -27.27 4.51
C LYS A 438 -27.47 -28.55 4.24
N SER A 439 -26.79 -29.68 4.29
CA SER A 439 -27.32 -30.99 4.07
C SER A 439 -28.16 -31.13 5.31
N SER A 440 -29.45 -30.95 5.08
CA SER A 440 -30.55 -31.13 5.99
C SER A 440 -30.65 -32.59 6.49
N SER A 441 -29.53 -33.31 6.57
CA SER A 441 -29.44 -34.76 6.79
C SER A 441 -29.46 -35.16 8.27
N LEU A 442 -29.78 -34.25 9.19
CA LEU A 442 -30.12 -34.60 10.58
C LEU A 442 -31.40 -33.92 11.09
N ALA A 443 -32.16 -33.30 10.20
CA ALA A 443 -33.53 -32.89 10.48
C ALA A 443 -34.47 -34.13 10.44
N SER A 444 -34.10 -35.21 11.11
CA SER A 444 -34.82 -36.51 11.09
C SER A 444 -35.12 -37.09 12.48
N LYS A 445 -34.76 -36.41 13.59
CA LYS A 445 -35.09 -36.85 14.96
C LYS A 445 -36.06 -35.95 15.75
N LYS A 446 -36.33 -34.73 15.30
CA LYS A 446 -37.24 -33.76 15.98
C LYS A 446 -38.58 -33.63 15.26
N THR A 447 -39.67 -33.54 16.02
CA THR A 447 -41.03 -33.34 15.48
C THR A 447 -41.17 -31.97 14.81
N VAL A 448 -42.17 -31.79 13.94
CA VAL A 448 -42.43 -30.49 13.28
C VAL A 448 -42.75 -29.40 14.31
N SER A 449 -43.42 -29.76 15.41
CA SER A 449 -43.72 -28.85 16.53
C SER A 449 -42.46 -28.34 17.22
N GLU A 450 -41.51 -29.22 17.52
CA GLU A 450 -40.23 -28.85 18.16
C GLU A 450 -39.40 -27.89 17.29
N ARG A 451 -39.39 -28.09 15.97
CA ARG A 451 -38.66 -27.18 15.05
C ARG A 451 -39.32 -25.81 14.99
N LEU A 452 -40.65 -25.78 14.96
CA LEU A 452 -41.40 -24.52 14.95
C LEU A 452 -41.15 -23.73 16.24
N GLU A 453 -41.17 -24.39 17.40
CA GLU A 453 -40.86 -23.75 18.68
C GLU A 453 -39.41 -23.24 18.76
N GLU A 454 -38.43 -24.00 18.24
CA GLU A 454 -37.03 -23.57 18.17
C GLU A 454 -36.86 -22.34 17.25
N GLU A 455 -37.45 -22.34 16.06
CA GLU A 455 -37.38 -21.20 15.14
C GLU A 455 -38.08 -19.94 15.69
N VAL A 456 -39.24 -20.11 16.35
CA VAL A 456 -39.95 -19.00 17.00
C VAL A 456 -39.12 -18.43 18.15
N ARG A 457 -38.52 -19.28 18.99
CA ARG A 457 -37.62 -18.84 20.07
C ARG A 457 -36.42 -18.07 19.52
N ASP A 458 -35.74 -18.62 18.52
CA ASP A 458 -34.55 -18.00 17.94
C ASP A 458 -34.89 -16.68 17.23
N ALA A 459 -36.08 -16.57 16.61
CA ALA A 459 -36.60 -15.33 16.07
C ALA A 459 -36.91 -14.29 17.17
N LYS A 460 -37.58 -14.68 18.26
CA LYS A 460 -37.82 -13.79 19.42
C LYS A 460 -36.50 -13.32 20.03
N MET A 461 -35.50 -14.19 20.15
CA MET A 461 -34.16 -13.84 20.62
C MET A 461 -33.41 -12.90 19.68
N LYS A 462 -33.57 -13.08 18.36
CA LYS A 462 -33.01 -12.16 17.37
C LYS A 462 -33.63 -10.77 17.46
N VAL A 463 -34.94 -10.70 17.68
CA VAL A 463 -35.64 -9.43 17.95
C VAL A 463 -35.13 -8.80 19.24
N LEU A 464 -35.01 -9.56 20.33
CA LEU A 464 -34.46 -9.09 21.60
C LEU A 464 -33.04 -8.49 21.45
N GLY A 465 -32.18 -9.14 20.66
CA GLY A 465 -30.83 -8.65 20.37
C GLY A 465 -30.78 -7.45 19.42
N GLY A 466 -31.84 -7.17 18.67
CA GLY A 466 -31.94 -6.04 17.74
C GLY A 466 -32.59 -4.79 18.32
N LEU A 467 -33.27 -4.90 19.45
CA LEU A 467 -33.86 -3.77 20.18
C LEU A 467 -32.75 -2.90 20.78
N LYS A 468 -32.69 -1.65 20.34
CA LYS A 468 -31.83 -0.63 20.94
C LYS A 468 -32.45 -0.21 22.28
N GLN A 469 -31.63 0.13 23.27
CA GLN A 469 -32.09 0.57 24.60
C GLN A 469 -31.78 2.07 24.79
N GLU A 470 -32.11 2.89 23.80
CA GLU A 470 -31.70 4.30 23.76
C GLU A 470 -32.69 5.22 24.51
N ASN A 471 -33.98 4.87 24.49
CA ASN A 471 -35.07 5.61 25.13
C ASN A 471 -35.86 4.77 26.15
N ASP A 472 -36.64 5.43 27.02
CA ASP A 472 -37.32 4.77 28.15
C ASP A 472 -38.44 3.79 27.68
N GLU A 473 -39.04 4.01 26.50
CA GLU A 473 -40.05 3.11 25.90
C GLU A 473 -39.43 1.80 25.39
N GLU A 474 -38.35 1.89 24.60
CA GLU A 474 -37.63 0.72 24.11
C GLU A 474 -37.07 -0.13 25.26
N LEU A 475 -36.62 0.52 26.34
CA LEU A 475 -36.12 -0.18 27.52
C LEU A 475 -37.23 -0.96 28.24
N LEU A 476 -38.44 -0.40 28.32
CA LEU A 476 -39.58 -1.07 28.93
C LEU A 476 -39.99 -2.30 28.11
N GLU A 477 -40.06 -2.16 26.78
CA GLU A 477 -40.38 -3.26 25.88
C GLU A 477 -39.29 -4.34 25.87
N TRP A 478 -38.01 -3.94 25.94
CA TRP A 478 -36.91 -4.88 26.09
C TRP A 478 -37.00 -5.65 27.41
N LYS A 479 -37.29 -4.99 28.54
CA LYS A 479 -37.49 -5.65 29.85
C LYS A 479 -38.68 -6.62 29.79
N LYS A 480 -39.84 -6.20 29.26
CA LYS A 480 -41.02 -7.07 29.10
C LYS A 480 -40.71 -8.31 28.26
N LEU A 481 -40.04 -8.14 27.12
CA LEU A 481 -39.69 -9.25 26.23
C LEU A 481 -38.66 -10.19 26.88
N SER A 482 -37.68 -9.62 27.59
CA SER A 482 -36.67 -10.36 28.35
C SER A 482 -37.32 -11.21 29.46
N ASP A 483 -38.23 -10.63 30.24
CA ASP A 483 -38.93 -11.31 31.33
C ASP A 483 -39.87 -12.41 30.81
N SER A 484 -40.60 -12.14 29.73
CA SER A 484 -41.43 -13.13 29.04
C SER A 484 -40.60 -14.31 28.54
N LEU A 485 -39.48 -14.05 27.84
CA LEU A 485 -38.60 -15.11 27.33
C LEU A 485 -37.91 -15.89 28.46
N LYS A 486 -37.51 -15.24 29.55
CA LYS A 486 -36.98 -15.91 30.75
C LYS A 486 -38.01 -16.82 31.40
N SER A 487 -39.28 -16.44 31.42
CA SER A 487 -40.35 -17.29 31.94
C SER A 487 -40.64 -18.51 31.05
N GLU A 488 -40.57 -18.34 29.73
CA GLU A 488 -40.76 -19.43 28.75
C GLU A 488 -39.55 -20.39 28.72
N TYR A 489 -38.32 -19.87 28.86
CA TYR A 489 -37.08 -20.64 28.70
C TYR A 489 -36.04 -20.37 29.81
N PRO A 490 -36.33 -20.70 31.09
CA PRO A 490 -35.53 -20.28 32.24
C PRO A 490 -34.11 -20.86 32.30
N LYS A 491 -33.87 -22.02 31.68
CA LYS A 491 -32.55 -22.69 31.66
C LYS A 491 -31.83 -22.63 30.31
N TYR A 492 -32.33 -21.85 29.35
CA TYR A 492 -31.73 -21.80 28.02
C TYR A 492 -30.56 -20.81 27.98
N THR A 493 -29.34 -21.33 28.12
CA THR A 493 -28.09 -20.55 28.22
C THR A 493 -27.92 -19.50 27.12
N PRO A 494 -28.20 -19.77 25.83
CA PRO A 494 -28.06 -18.76 24.77
C PRO A 494 -28.98 -17.55 24.95
N LEU A 495 -30.19 -17.73 25.50
CA LEU A 495 -31.08 -16.63 25.83
C LEU A 495 -30.52 -15.81 26.99
N LEU A 496 -30.10 -16.47 28.08
CA LEU A 496 -29.53 -15.79 29.25
C LEU A 496 -28.27 -14.99 28.87
N ALA A 497 -27.41 -15.55 28.03
CA ALA A 497 -26.23 -14.87 27.50
C ALA A 497 -26.62 -13.65 26.64
N LYS A 498 -27.68 -13.76 25.83
CA LYS A 498 -28.18 -12.63 25.03
C LYS A 498 -28.78 -11.51 25.89
N ILE A 499 -29.43 -11.86 27.00
CA ILE A 499 -29.94 -10.90 27.98
C ILE A 499 -28.79 -10.16 28.67
N LEU A 500 -27.75 -10.89 29.08
CA LEU A 500 -26.53 -10.29 29.63
C LEU A 500 -25.87 -9.32 28.63
N GLU A 501 -25.72 -9.73 27.37
CA GLU A 501 -25.16 -8.88 26.30
C GLU A 501 -25.98 -7.59 26.12
N GLY A 502 -27.32 -7.70 26.17
CA GLY A 502 -28.22 -6.57 26.10
C GLY A 502 -28.05 -5.60 27.28
N LEU A 503 -27.91 -6.10 28.51
CA LEU A 503 -27.66 -5.26 29.69
C LEU A 503 -26.31 -4.53 29.57
N VAL A 504 -25.25 -5.24 29.22
CA VAL A 504 -23.90 -4.66 29.08
C VAL A 504 -23.83 -3.61 27.96
N SER A 505 -24.65 -3.74 26.93
CA SER A 505 -24.68 -2.81 25.78
C SER A 505 -25.46 -1.51 26.05
N ARG A 506 -26.02 -1.34 27.25
CA ARG A 506 -26.82 -0.17 27.62
C ARG A 506 -25.97 1.10 27.71
N SER A 507 -26.38 2.15 27.00
CA SER A 507 -25.65 3.43 26.93
C SER A 507 -26.13 4.47 27.96
N ASN A 508 -27.43 4.52 28.26
CA ASN A 508 -28.04 5.46 29.19
C ASN A 508 -28.28 4.82 30.58
N ILE A 509 -27.27 4.89 31.44
CA ILE A 509 -27.30 4.37 32.81
C ILE A 509 -27.56 5.54 33.78
N LYS A 510 -28.80 5.64 34.30
CA LYS A 510 -29.18 6.65 35.30
C LYS A 510 -28.62 6.29 36.70
N ASP A 511 -28.69 5.02 37.07
CA ASP A 511 -28.18 4.48 38.33
C ASP A 511 -27.13 3.39 38.03
N LYS A 512 -25.86 3.70 38.32
CA LYS A 512 -24.72 2.80 38.05
C LYS A 512 -24.68 1.63 39.02
N LEU A 513 -25.06 1.83 40.28
CA LEU A 513 -25.01 0.78 41.30
C LEU A 513 -26.02 -0.32 40.95
N GLN A 514 -27.28 0.07 40.74
CA GLN A 514 -28.34 -0.87 40.36
C GLN A 514 -28.02 -1.59 39.05
N HIS A 515 -27.40 -0.90 38.09
CA HIS A 515 -27.05 -1.49 36.80
C HIS A 515 -25.99 -2.59 36.93
N HIS A 516 -24.93 -2.37 37.71
CA HIS A 516 -23.90 -3.39 37.91
C HIS A 516 -24.42 -4.58 38.72
N GLU A 517 -25.38 -4.38 39.64
CA GLU A 517 -26.09 -5.46 40.31
C GLU A 517 -26.94 -6.27 39.32
N GLU A 518 -27.72 -5.62 38.44
CA GLU A 518 -28.49 -6.28 37.37
C GLU A 518 -27.57 -7.13 36.45
N VAL A 519 -26.37 -6.63 36.11
CA VAL A 519 -25.38 -7.35 35.28
C VAL A 519 -24.81 -8.56 36.02
N ILE A 520 -24.52 -8.44 37.32
CA ILE A 520 -24.02 -9.57 38.14
C ILE A 520 -25.08 -10.65 38.24
N ASP A 521 -26.34 -10.29 38.48
CA ASP A 521 -27.45 -11.24 38.57
C ASP A 521 -27.68 -11.96 37.24
N ALA A 522 -27.64 -11.24 36.12
CA ALA A 522 -27.72 -11.84 34.79
C ALA A 522 -26.54 -12.76 34.48
N ALA A 523 -25.32 -12.40 34.89
CA ALA A 523 -24.15 -13.24 34.72
C ALA A 523 -24.22 -14.51 35.60
N ASN A 524 -24.70 -14.40 36.85
CA ASN A 524 -24.95 -15.56 37.70
C ASN A 524 -25.97 -16.51 37.07
N ALA A 525 -27.06 -15.99 36.52
CA ALA A 525 -28.05 -16.82 35.83
C ALA A 525 -27.44 -17.62 34.66
N VAL A 526 -26.51 -17.03 33.90
CA VAL A 526 -25.77 -17.74 32.85
C VAL A 526 -24.87 -18.83 33.46
N ILE A 527 -24.08 -18.49 34.47
CA ILE A 527 -23.14 -19.41 35.13
C ILE A 527 -23.90 -20.60 35.74
N ASP A 528 -25.00 -20.34 36.46
CA ASP A 528 -25.83 -21.35 37.13
C ASP A 528 -26.57 -22.26 36.13
N SER A 529 -26.76 -21.80 34.88
CA SER A 529 -27.35 -22.62 33.82
C SER A 529 -26.39 -23.64 33.20
N ILE A 530 -25.08 -23.53 33.48
CA ILE A 530 -24.02 -24.32 32.84
C ILE A 530 -23.41 -25.29 33.85
N GLU A 531 -23.47 -26.59 33.53
CA GLU A 531 -22.81 -27.64 34.33
C GLU A 531 -21.29 -27.63 34.05
N THR A 532 -20.55 -26.86 34.85
CA THR A 532 -19.12 -26.59 34.65
C THR A 532 -18.23 -27.84 34.66
N GLU A 533 -18.55 -28.85 35.47
CA GLU A 533 -17.76 -30.09 35.52
C GLU A 533 -17.88 -30.93 34.24
N GLU A 534 -19.09 -31.03 33.68
CA GLU A 534 -19.33 -31.78 32.44
C GLU A 534 -18.69 -31.08 31.24
N LEU A 535 -18.80 -29.75 31.19
CA LEU A 535 -18.17 -28.92 30.16
C LEU A 535 -16.63 -29.08 30.16
N ALA A 536 -16.00 -29.07 31.34
CA ALA A 536 -14.56 -29.26 31.48
C ALA A 536 -14.13 -30.68 31.05
N LYS A 537 -14.88 -31.72 31.44
CA LYS A 537 -14.61 -33.11 31.05
C LYS A 537 -14.69 -33.30 29.54
N PHE A 538 -15.68 -32.68 28.89
CA PHE A 538 -15.87 -32.78 27.44
C PHE A 538 -14.74 -32.08 26.66
N LEU A 539 -14.34 -30.87 27.07
CA LEU A 539 -13.26 -30.12 26.40
C LEU A 539 -11.87 -30.77 26.56
N ALA A 540 -11.67 -31.59 27.60
CA ALA A 540 -10.41 -32.31 27.83
C ALA A 540 -10.24 -33.53 26.90
N LEU A 541 -11.33 -34.05 26.33
CA LEU A 541 -11.30 -35.22 25.45
C LEU A 541 -10.97 -34.81 24.00
N LYS A 542 -10.06 -35.55 23.36
CA LYS A 542 -9.80 -35.38 21.92
C LYS A 542 -10.89 -36.12 21.14
N HIS A 543 -11.67 -35.38 20.35
CA HIS A 543 -12.67 -35.93 19.45
C HIS A 543 -12.11 -36.12 18.03
N ASP A 544 -12.65 -37.11 17.32
CA ASP A 544 -12.33 -37.38 15.92
C ASP A 544 -12.83 -36.22 15.03
N GLN A 545 -11.99 -35.77 14.09
CA GLN A 545 -12.29 -34.61 13.24
C GLN A 545 -13.11 -34.99 12.00
N ASP A 546 -13.23 -36.29 11.71
CA ASP A 546 -13.92 -36.82 10.54
C ASP A 546 -15.39 -37.24 10.83
N ASP A 547 -15.88 -37.05 12.07
CA ASP A 547 -17.27 -37.28 12.48
C ASP A 547 -18.06 -35.96 12.59
N ASP A 548 -18.98 -35.73 11.65
CA ASP A 548 -19.85 -34.55 11.58
C ASP A 548 -20.68 -34.32 12.86
N GLU A 549 -21.12 -35.39 13.56
CA GLU A 549 -21.89 -35.25 14.80
C GLU A 549 -20.99 -34.82 15.98
N ALA A 550 -19.77 -35.35 16.04
CA ALA A 550 -18.78 -34.97 17.04
C ALA A 550 -18.28 -33.53 16.84
N GLU A 551 -18.09 -33.10 15.59
CA GLU A 551 -17.67 -31.72 15.26
C GLU A 551 -18.78 -30.71 15.63
N LYS A 552 -20.05 -31.04 15.41
CA LYS A 552 -21.18 -30.18 15.79
C LYS A 552 -21.32 -30.06 17.31
N LYS A 553 -21.24 -31.17 18.05
CA LYS A 553 -21.25 -31.14 19.52
C LYS A 553 -20.08 -30.35 20.08
N LYS A 554 -18.89 -30.48 19.47
CA LYS A 554 -17.71 -29.68 19.84
C LYS A 554 -17.97 -28.19 19.67
N LYS A 555 -18.50 -27.75 18.53
CA LYS A 555 -18.87 -26.34 18.27
C LYS A 555 -19.90 -25.82 19.28
N GLU A 556 -20.91 -26.64 19.61
CA GLU A 556 -21.90 -26.29 20.65
C GLU A 556 -21.23 -26.14 22.03
N THR A 557 -20.36 -27.05 22.44
CA THR A 557 -19.64 -26.94 23.73
C THR A 557 -18.63 -25.79 23.79
N GLU A 558 -17.95 -25.46 22.68
CA GLU A 558 -17.09 -24.28 22.59
C GLU A 558 -17.91 -22.98 22.73
N LEU A 559 -19.11 -22.94 22.15
CA LEU A 559 -20.05 -21.83 22.33
C LEU A 559 -20.50 -21.68 23.79
N THR A 560 -20.85 -22.78 24.47
CA THR A 560 -21.20 -22.73 25.91
C THR A 560 -20.03 -22.28 26.77
N ARG A 561 -18.81 -22.73 26.49
CA ARG A 561 -17.58 -22.23 27.14
C ARG A 561 -17.40 -20.73 26.95
N ASP A 562 -17.60 -20.24 25.74
CA ASP A 562 -17.44 -18.82 25.43
C ASP A 562 -18.51 -17.96 26.11
N GLN A 563 -19.74 -18.47 26.25
CA GLN A 563 -20.81 -17.85 27.03
C GLN A 563 -20.48 -17.83 28.53
N LEU A 564 -19.97 -18.94 29.09
CA LEU A 564 -19.53 -19.01 30.48
C LEU A 564 -18.40 -18.00 30.76
N ALA A 565 -17.39 -17.97 29.89
CA ALA A 565 -16.26 -17.07 30.01
C ALA A 565 -16.68 -15.59 29.89
N GLU A 566 -17.62 -15.27 28.99
CA GLU A 566 -18.19 -13.92 28.89
C GLU A 566 -18.93 -13.52 30.17
N ALA A 567 -19.76 -14.42 30.72
CA ALA A 567 -20.49 -14.16 31.96
C ALA A 567 -19.55 -13.90 33.14
N LEU A 568 -18.56 -14.76 33.35
CA LEU A 568 -17.52 -14.59 34.37
C LEU A 568 -16.72 -13.28 34.16
N TYR A 569 -16.43 -12.91 32.91
CA TYR A 569 -15.74 -11.66 32.59
C TYR A 569 -16.57 -10.42 32.95
N GLN A 570 -17.84 -10.36 32.52
CA GLN A 570 -18.73 -9.22 32.79
C GLN A 570 -19.07 -9.09 34.28
N LYS A 571 -19.24 -10.23 34.97
CA LYS A 571 -19.37 -10.29 36.44
C LYS A 571 -18.14 -9.71 37.13
N GLY A 572 -16.94 -10.09 36.68
CA GLY A 572 -15.68 -9.59 37.23
C GLY A 572 -15.52 -8.08 37.07
N LEU A 573 -15.84 -7.54 35.89
CA LEU A 573 -15.80 -6.09 35.65
C LEU A 573 -16.81 -5.34 36.54
N SER A 574 -18.04 -5.84 36.64
CA SER A 574 -19.09 -5.21 37.45
C SER A 574 -18.79 -5.28 38.95
N LEU A 575 -18.21 -6.38 39.44
CA LEU A 575 -17.74 -6.48 40.83
C LEU A 575 -16.64 -5.47 41.14
N ALA A 576 -15.68 -5.26 40.23
CA ALA A 576 -14.64 -4.27 40.41
C ALA A 576 -15.17 -2.84 40.43
N GLU A 577 -16.16 -2.52 39.59
CA GLU A 577 -16.77 -1.18 39.54
C GLU A 577 -17.69 -0.92 40.74
N LEU A 578 -18.43 -1.91 41.24
CA LEU A 578 -19.21 -1.76 42.47
C LEU A 578 -18.34 -1.48 43.69
N GLU A 579 -17.18 -2.12 43.77
CA GLU A 579 -16.23 -1.89 44.86
C GLU A 579 -15.64 -0.48 44.78
N SER A 580 -15.26 -0.01 43.58
CA SER A 580 -14.75 1.36 43.40
C SER A 580 -15.81 2.43 43.72
N LEU A 581 -17.07 2.23 43.31
CA LEU A 581 -18.17 3.15 43.63
C LEU A 581 -18.48 3.18 45.13
N LYS A 582 -18.45 2.02 45.81
CA LYS A 582 -18.69 1.91 47.27
C LYS A 582 -17.55 2.46 48.12
N GLU A 583 -16.33 2.56 47.59
CA GLU A 583 -15.21 3.24 48.27
C GLU A 583 -15.29 4.77 48.16
N VAL A 584 -15.83 5.30 47.05
CA VAL A 584 -16.03 6.75 46.85
C VAL A 584 -17.15 7.29 47.77
N ASP A 585 -18.25 6.56 47.96
CA ASP A 585 -19.31 6.97 48.92
C ASP A 585 -18.85 6.93 50.39
N LYS A 586 -17.77 6.21 50.70
CA LYS A 586 -17.21 6.13 52.06
C LYS A 586 -16.21 7.24 52.40
N THR A 587 -15.87 8.12 51.46
CA THR A 587 -14.99 9.26 51.77
C THR A 587 -15.65 10.37 52.60
N ASP A 588 -16.95 10.30 52.89
CA ASP A 588 -17.64 11.22 53.82
C ASP A 588 -17.79 10.71 55.27
N GLU A 589 -17.45 9.46 55.58
CA GLU A 589 -17.37 8.98 56.98
C GLU A 589 -16.12 8.12 57.21
N ARG A 590 -15.11 8.73 57.85
CA ARG A 590 -13.99 8.00 58.44
C ARG A 590 -14.48 7.11 59.58
N SER A 591 -14.76 5.85 59.28
CA SER A 591 -14.66 4.76 60.25
C SER A 591 -13.67 3.71 59.73
N LYS A 592 -12.50 3.68 60.36
CA LYS A 592 -11.65 2.49 60.36
C LYS A 592 -12.38 1.47 61.21
N ASP A 593 -12.90 0.40 60.60
CA ASP A 593 -13.21 -0.80 61.37
C ASP A 593 -12.96 -2.08 60.59
N ASP A 594 -12.55 -3.06 61.38
CA ASP A 594 -11.94 -4.38 61.18
C ASP A 594 -11.75 -5.02 59.79
N SER A 595 -10.46 -5.32 59.55
CA SER A 595 -9.98 -6.43 58.76
C SER A 595 -10.32 -7.77 59.44
N THR A 596 -11.33 -8.49 58.96
CA THR A 596 -11.32 -9.97 58.86
C THR A 596 -12.53 -10.48 58.08
N THR A 597 -12.26 -11.23 57.00
CA THR A 597 -13.16 -12.24 56.41
C THR A 597 -14.42 -11.75 55.67
N ARG A 598 -14.29 -10.86 54.68
CA ARG A 598 -15.24 -10.84 53.54
C ARG A 598 -14.67 -11.71 52.41
N PRO A 599 -15.44 -12.67 51.86
CA PRO A 599 -14.99 -13.39 50.67
C PRO A 599 -14.71 -12.38 49.56
N ASN A 600 -13.50 -12.42 49.00
CA ASN A 600 -13.13 -11.55 47.89
C ASN A 600 -13.79 -12.10 46.63
N LEU A 601 -15.10 -11.84 46.46
CA LEU A 601 -15.95 -12.35 45.38
C LEU A 601 -15.34 -12.08 43.99
N PHE A 602 -14.58 -11.00 43.84
CA PHE A 602 -13.84 -10.70 42.63
C PHE A 602 -12.70 -11.70 42.38
N GLU A 603 -11.91 -12.02 43.41
CA GLU A 603 -10.77 -12.94 43.29
C GLU A 603 -11.22 -14.38 43.05
N GLU A 604 -12.32 -14.80 43.67
CA GLU A 604 -12.97 -16.09 43.39
C GLU A 604 -13.41 -16.16 41.92
N ASN A 605 -14.17 -15.16 41.44
CA ASN A 605 -14.63 -15.09 40.06
C ASN A 605 -13.47 -15.00 39.05
N PHE A 606 -12.42 -14.25 39.37
CA PHE A 606 -11.23 -14.13 38.54
C PHE A 606 -10.45 -15.44 38.43
N ASN A 607 -10.28 -16.15 39.55
CA ASN A 607 -9.64 -17.47 39.57
C ASN A 607 -10.47 -18.51 38.82
N GLU A 608 -11.79 -18.38 38.84
CA GLU A 608 -12.67 -19.23 38.03
C GLU A 608 -12.50 -18.95 36.54
N LEU A 609 -12.59 -17.69 36.09
CA LEU A 609 -12.39 -17.32 34.67
C LEU A 609 -11.04 -17.82 34.14
N LYS A 610 -9.98 -17.73 34.95
CA LYS A 610 -8.62 -18.18 34.60
C LYS A 610 -8.56 -19.66 34.18
N LYS A 611 -9.48 -20.51 34.65
CA LYS A 611 -9.54 -21.93 34.28
C LYS A 611 -10.01 -22.15 32.85
N TRP A 612 -10.79 -21.20 32.31
CA TRP A 612 -11.53 -21.37 31.05
C TRP A 612 -10.88 -20.67 29.86
N VAL A 613 -10.12 -19.59 30.09
CA VAL A 613 -9.59 -18.74 29.03
C VAL A 613 -8.16 -18.25 29.29
N ASP A 614 -7.45 -17.92 28.22
CA ASP A 614 -6.21 -17.16 28.33
C ASP A 614 -6.53 -15.68 28.65
N LEU A 615 -6.23 -15.29 29.89
CA LEU A 615 -6.43 -13.93 30.38
C LEU A 615 -5.54 -12.88 29.70
N LYS A 616 -4.49 -13.29 28.97
CA LYS A 616 -3.67 -12.35 28.18
C LYS A 616 -4.33 -11.97 26.84
N SER A 617 -5.42 -12.62 26.46
CA SER A 617 -6.15 -12.30 25.23
C SER A 617 -6.80 -10.90 25.28
N LYS A 618 -6.97 -10.26 24.12
CA LYS A 618 -7.60 -8.92 23.96
C LYS A 618 -8.97 -8.82 24.63
N LYS A 619 -9.73 -9.92 24.62
CA LYS A 619 -11.10 -9.98 25.13
C LYS A 619 -11.14 -9.86 26.66
N TYR A 620 -10.28 -10.60 27.37
CA TYR A 620 -10.32 -10.70 28.83
C TYR A 620 -9.24 -9.88 29.54
N GLY A 621 -8.26 -9.35 28.80
CA GLY A 621 -7.09 -8.68 29.34
C GLY A 621 -7.38 -7.46 30.23
N ILE A 622 -8.50 -6.76 30.04
CA ILE A 622 -8.88 -5.64 30.93
C ILE A 622 -9.19 -6.10 32.36
N LEU A 623 -9.77 -7.29 32.53
CA LEU A 623 -10.00 -7.83 33.87
C LEU A 623 -8.67 -8.21 34.54
N LEU A 624 -7.71 -8.71 33.76
CA LEU A 624 -6.34 -8.96 34.24
C LEU A 624 -5.64 -7.66 34.65
N VAL A 625 -5.75 -6.59 33.85
CA VAL A 625 -5.24 -5.25 34.20
C VAL A 625 -5.85 -4.77 35.52
N THR A 626 -7.15 -4.95 35.69
CA THR A 626 -7.90 -4.56 36.90
C THR A 626 -7.43 -5.36 38.12
N ASN A 627 -7.28 -6.67 38.00
CA ASN A 627 -6.77 -7.53 39.06
C ASN A 627 -5.32 -7.17 39.46
N GLU A 628 -4.42 -6.94 38.51
CA GLU A 628 -3.04 -6.54 38.80
C GLU A 628 -2.97 -5.15 39.44
N LYS A 629 -3.86 -4.22 39.04
CA LYS A 629 -4.02 -2.91 39.69
C LYS A 629 -4.47 -3.07 41.14
N ARG A 630 -5.49 -3.89 41.42
CA ARG A 630 -5.94 -4.21 42.80
C ARG A 630 -4.83 -4.79 43.67
N LYS A 631 -3.93 -5.58 43.09
CA LYS A 631 -2.74 -6.15 43.75
C LYS A 631 -1.56 -5.19 43.84
N GLN A 632 -1.72 -3.91 43.46
CA GLN A 632 -0.67 -2.88 43.43
C GLN A 632 0.54 -3.24 42.54
N ARG A 633 0.33 -4.08 41.52
CA ARG A 633 1.34 -4.50 40.54
C ARG A 633 1.21 -3.69 39.25
N LEU A 634 1.32 -2.37 39.40
CA LEU A 634 1.06 -1.40 38.33
C LEU A 634 1.91 -1.63 37.06
N GLY A 635 3.17 -2.07 37.21
CA GLY A 635 4.03 -2.39 36.08
C GLY A 635 3.53 -3.58 35.24
N THR A 636 3.00 -4.62 35.89
CA THR A 636 2.38 -5.76 35.19
C THR A 636 1.09 -5.35 34.51
N ALA A 637 0.26 -4.55 35.19
CA ALA A 637 -0.96 -3.99 34.63
C ALA A 637 -0.67 -3.16 33.37
N LEU A 638 0.36 -2.30 33.42
CA LEU A 638 0.81 -1.48 32.29
C LEU A 638 1.33 -2.34 31.14
N LYS A 639 2.09 -3.41 31.43
CA LYS A 639 2.58 -4.34 30.41
C LYS A 639 1.43 -5.02 29.67
N VAL A 640 0.50 -5.63 30.40
CA VAL A 640 -0.68 -6.29 29.81
C VAL A 640 -1.50 -5.29 28.98
N LEU A 641 -1.73 -4.08 29.48
CA LEU A 641 -2.44 -3.05 28.73
C LEU A 641 -1.69 -2.60 27.48
N THR A 642 -0.37 -2.53 27.53
CA THR A 642 0.46 -2.18 26.37
C THR A 642 0.39 -3.27 25.31
N ASP A 643 0.42 -4.55 25.70
CA ASP A 643 0.28 -5.69 24.80
C ASP A 643 -1.10 -5.65 24.10
N ILE A 644 -2.18 -5.31 24.83
CA ILE A 644 -3.53 -5.12 24.25
C ILE A 644 -3.56 -3.94 23.25
N ILE A 645 -2.83 -2.87 23.53
CA ILE A 645 -2.76 -1.68 22.66
C ILE A 645 -1.93 -1.94 21.40
N GLN A 646 -0.86 -2.74 21.51
CA GLN A 646 0.06 -3.06 20.42
C GLN A 646 -0.44 -4.19 19.51
N ASP A 647 -1.54 -4.85 19.86
CA ASP A 647 -2.20 -5.82 19.00
C ASP A 647 -2.70 -5.13 17.71
N ASP A 648 -2.19 -5.60 16.56
CA ASP A 648 -2.44 -5.03 15.23
C ASP A 648 -3.84 -5.32 14.67
N THR A 649 -4.76 -5.95 15.42
CA THR A 649 -6.09 -6.31 14.89
C THR A 649 -6.98 -5.12 14.56
N GLU A 650 -6.99 -4.09 15.42
CA GLU A 650 -7.78 -2.86 15.22
C GLU A 650 -7.10 -1.66 15.92
N PRO A 651 -7.28 -0.42 15.43
CA PRO A 651 -6.84 0.77 16.14
C PRO A 651 -7.38 0.79 17.57
N ALA A 652 -6.48 0.78 18.56
CA ALA A 652 -6.87 0.73 19.96
C ALA A 652 -7.79 1.91 20.32
N LYS A 653 -8.86 1.62 21.07
CA LYS A 653 -9.85 2.61 21.49
C LYS A 653 -9.22 3.61 22.48
N LYS A 654 -9.65 4.87 22.40
CA LYS A 654 -9.14 5.97 23.26
C LYS A 654 -9.11 5.62 24.76
N LYS A 655 -10.15 4.92 25.24
CA LYS A 655 -10.28 4.43 26.62
C LYS A 655 -9.11 3.58 27.12
N PHE A 656 -8.43 2.81 26.26
CA PHE A 656 -7.25 2.05 26.67
C PHE A 656 -6.03 2.94 26.90
N TYR A 657 -5.86 3.99 26.10
CA TYR A 657 -4.80 4.98 26.32
C TYR A 657 -5.08 5.87 27.53
N GLU A 658 -6.35 6.19 27.82
CA GLU A 658 -6.76 6.89 29.04
C GLU A 658 -6.45 6.04 30.29
N LEU A 659 -6.74 4.73 30.26
CA LEU A 659 -6.34 3.81 31.32
C LEU A 659 -4.81 3.72 31.46
N LYS A 660 -4.09 3.65 30.33
CA LYS A 660 -2.61 3.65 30.31
C LYS A 660 -2.06 4.91 30.98
N LEU A 661 -2.64 6.07 30.67
CA LEU A 661 -2.28 7.34 31.28
C LEU A 661 -2.47 7.30 32.80
N SER A 662 -3.63 6.81 33.27
CA SER A 662 -3.94 6.71 34.70
C SER A 662 -2.92 5.84 35.45
N LEU A 663 -2.51 4.69 34.88
CA LEU A 663 -1.52 3.81 35.49
C LEU A 663 -0.14 4.47 35.57
N ILE A 664 0.26 5.20 34.52
CA ILE A 664 1.55 5.91 34.47
C ILE A 664 1.59 7.05 35.50
N GLU A 665 0.47 7.76 35.67
CA GLU A 665 0.32 8.80 36.69
C GLU A 665 0.39 8.23 38.11
N GLU A 666 -0.30 7.11 38.36
CA GLU A 666 -0.28 6.38 39.64
C GLU A 666 1.13 5.86 39.99
N MET A 667 1.94 5.49 38.99
CA MET A 667 3.35 5.14 39.14
C MET A 667 4.29 6.35 39.33
N GLY A 668 3.79 7.58 39.20
CA GLY A 668 4.57 8.82 39.35
C GLY A 668 5.45 9.19 38.16
N TRP A 669 5.27 8.56 36.99
CA TRP A 669 6.10 8.79 35.80
C TRP A 669 5.61 10.02 34.99
N SER A 670 5.73 11.20 35.57
CA SER A 670 5.19 12.46 35.04
C SER A 670 5.66 12.81 33.62
N HIS A 671 6.92 12.53 33.29
CA HIS A 671 7.49 12.76 31.95
C HIS A 671 6.83 11.86 30.90
N VAL A 672 6.58 10.58 31.23
CA VAL A 672 5.89 9.63 30.34
C VAL A 672 4.41 10.01 30.21
N ALA A 673 3.75 10.40 31.30
CA ALA A 673 2.36 10.85 31.26
C ALA A 673 2.22 12.07 30.32
N THR A 674 3.11 13.05 30.43
CA THR A 674 3.12 14.23 29.56
C THR A 674 3.28 13.86 28.09
N TYR A 675 4.22 12.96 27.79
CA TYR A 675 4.43 12.43 26.44
C TYR A 675 3.18 11.72 25.91
N GLU A 676 2.53 10.86 26.71
CA GLU A 676 1.33 10.15 26.29
C GLU A 676 0.14 11.09 26.06
N ARG A 677 -0.04 12.15 26.88
CA ARG A 677 -1.07 13.18 26.63
C ARG A 677 -0.86 13.88 25.29
N GLN A 678 0.38 14.24 24.95
CA GLN A 678 0.69 14.83 23.64
C GLN A 678 0.37 13.87 22.49
N TRP A 679 0.71 12.58 22.65
CA TRP A 679 0.40 11.58 21.64
C TRP A 679 -1.09 11.27 21.51
N MET A 680 -1.89 11.43 22.56
CA MET A 680 -3.34 11.30 22.46
C MET A 680 -3.93 12.27 21.44
N LEU A 681 -3.39 13.49 21.33
CA LEU A 681 -3.84 14.47 20.32
C LEU A 681 -3.58 14.01 18.89
N VAL A 682 -2.49 13.26 18.69
CA VAL A 682 -2.10 12.71 17.38
C VAL A 682 -2.87 11.43 17.05
N ARG A 683 -3.10 10.57 18.06
CA ARG A 683 -3.80 9.29 17.88
C ARG A 683 -5.31 9.44 17.77
N PHE A 684 -5.88 10.45 18.41
CA PHE A 684 -7.32 10.71 18.46
C PHE A 684 -7.64 12.17 18.16
N PRO A 685 -7.28 12.66 16.96
CA PRO A 685 -7.61 14.03 16.58
C PRO A 685 -9.13 14.23 16.48
N PRO A 686 -9.66 15.41 16.86
CA PRO A 686 -11.10 15.67 16.84
C PRO A 686 -11.69 15.64 15.42
N SER A 687 -10.91 16.13 14.46
CA SER A 687 -11.22 16.15 13.04
C SER A 687 -10.00 15.75 12.23
N LEU A 688 -10.23 15.33 10.99
CA LEU A 688 -9.14 15.17 10.05
C LEU A 688 -8.53 16.53 9.71
N PRO A 689 -7.25 16.58 9.33
CA PRO A 689 -6.65 17.78 8.76
C PRO A 689 -7.45 18.28 7.54
N LEU A 690 -7.41 19.60 7.34
CA LEU A 690 -7.93 20.25 6.15
C LEU A 690 -7.06 19.91 4.93
N PHE A 691 -7.65 20.00 3.74
CA PHE A 691 -6.93 19.93 2.47
C PHE A 691 -6.46 21.32 2.03
#